data_AF-A0A166WEU9-F1
#
_entry.id   AF-A0A166WEU9-F1
#
_cell.length_a   1.000
_cell.length_b   1.000
_cell.length_c   1.000
_cell.angle_alpha   90.00
_cell.angle_beta   90.00
_cell.angle_gamma   90.00
#
_symmetry.space_group_name_H-M   'P 1'
#
loop_
_entity.id
_entity.type
_entity.pdbx_description
1 polymer ?
#
loop_
_entity_poly.entity_id
_entity_poly.type
_entity_poly.pdbx_seq_one_letter_code
_entity_poly.pdbx_strand_id
1 'polypeptide(L)'
;MASPEQQMDTLREGLSRVILDQLAETLRDYSSGNLANPVLRFEAFIQDGEPGPQGHSPRSPVVSKMVDLSGIISQNTTNSPNASNLGRENVENSTPPTISPQMMMDEGPASSSRSMPLVRAQRTPSQGPQLSFESEPAGSSSQRRGTGALRPVRGAGRVLEEEPDSQRRMQVTNNFPKRTKTLASDTVFTPQQSSIEKFVVSIWEQIHGGISLDPQSLLEQWQLTATAATATINNAGKIHVPEQLELGLLQAPTADGTMAEIDMEGTFNRSNIFCRKVTQASRACRSIEVIVQARWIEHFDSYVELLAITNPGMSPTKRRKAALIEACNDFGWSEKELRNKMAIWRGYKEIKDAGGWAALVFAGMGLYRFCKYRVGFNTDSMQRLRCLRPRIEVAADTLHPTWRQLLIIVGEPAQRRFCGHPHDWVVRQDGSDPVPLRSTYLEYDPYFSFEQLEHSVMDMSAWGTDDPRWVPPMNTVACVQGKHTCHSCGQEQSEDPKINSCYCFPTLFGSGGRSPCPVQVFRTPDGRNNGLMALSPFERGAAIGEFVGLITKDLQNMDVMDSSTGVRAYQIWQGRQGNFTRFVNHSCKSNAQFQQFVWMSTQRIILVSKGIEAGHEITVDYSGSYWRGLDKDCLCGESCCRYRSAPR
;
A
#
# COMPACT_ATOMS: atom_id res chain seq x y z
N MET A 1 20.81 36.29 28.92
CA MET A 1 20.05 35.10 29.32
C MET A 1 19.73 34.34 28.06
N ALA A 2 20.17 33.08 27.92
CA ALA A 2 19.89 32.27 26.74
C ALA A 2 18.39 32.03 26.61
N SER A 3 17.86 31.97 25.38
CA SER A 3 16.45 31.66 25.16
C SER A 3 16.15 30.22 25.59
N PRO A 4 14.89 29.89 25.97
CA PRO A 4 14.51 28.51 26.29
C PRO A 4 14.82 27.51 25.17
N GLU A 5 14.73 27.94 23.91
CA GLU A 5 15.08 27.13 22.73
C GLU A 5 16.58 26.84 22.67
N GLN A 6 17.43 27.84 22.93
CA GLN A 6 18.89 27.66 22.98
C GLN A 6 19.32 26.72 24.12
N GLN A 7 18.61 26.77 25.26
CA GLN A 7 18.86 25.85 26.39
C GLN A 7 18.48 24.41 26.03
N MET A 8 17.37 24.21 25.31
CA MET A 8 16.96 22.89 24.83
C MET A 8 17.90 22.32 23.75
N ASP A 9 18.39 23.16 22.84
CA ASP A 9 19.36 22.74 21.82
C ASP A 9 20.70 22.33 22.46
N THR A 10 21.18 23.11 23.44
CA THR A 10 22.40 22.79 24.19
C THR A 10 22.24 21.48 24.98
N LEU A 11 21.07 21.28 25.60
CA LEU A 11 20.76 20.03 26.31
C LEU A 11 20.71 18.83 25.34
N ARG A 12 20.10 19.01 24.16
CA ARG A 12 20.03 17.98 23.12
C ARG A 12 21.43 17.56 22.65
N GLU A 13 22.30 18.52 22.37
CA GLU A 13 23.68 18.25 21.95
C GLU A 13 24.48 17.55 23.06
N GLY A 14 24.35 18.02 24.31
CA GLY A 14 25.00 17.42 25.46
C GLY A 14 24.58 15.97 25.68
N LEU A 15 23.28 15.69 25.66
CA LEU A 15 22.74 14.33 25.80
C LEU A 15 23.15 13.43 24.63
N SER A 16 23.07 13.94 23.40
CA SER A 16 23.44 13.18 22.20
C SER A 16 24.89 12.72 22.26
N ARG A 17 25.80 13.62 22.66
CA ARG A 17 27.23 13.29 22.79
C ARG A 17 27.46 12.19 23.82
N VAL A 18 26.93 12.34 25.04
CA VAL A 18 27.13 11.36 26.12
C VAL A 18 26.54 9.99 25.76
N ILE A 19 25.34 9.96 25.16
CA ILE A 19 24.70 8.72 24.73
C ILE A 19 25.53 8.02 23.64
N LEU A 20 26.03 8.78 22.65
CA LEU A 20 26.83 8.23 21.56
C LEU A 20 28.19 7.70 22.06
N ASP A 21 28.85 8.41 22.97
CA ASP A 21 30.13 7.99 23.55
C ASP A 21 29.97 6.71 24.37
N GLN A 22 28.96 6.66 25.26
CA GLN A 22 28.68 5.48 26.08
C GLN A 22 28.28 4.28 25.23
N LEU A 23 27.49 4.51 24.17
CA LEU A 23 27.11 3.47 23.24
C LEU A 23 28.32 2.92 22.47
N ALA A 24 29.22 3.80 22.01
CA ALA A 24 30.43 3.40 21.30
C ALA A 24 31.41 2.62 22.20
N GLU A 25 31.49 2.93 23.50
CA GLU A 25 32.21 2.12 24.48
C GLU A 25 31.54 0.75 24.69
N THR A 26 30.23 0.73 24.96
CA THR A 26 29.50 -0.51 25.25
C THR A 26 29.52 -1.48 24.06
N LEU A 27 29.43 -0.97 22.84
CA LEU A 27 29.48 -1.78 21.61
C LEU A 27 30.92 -2.24 21.26
N ARG A 28 31.97 -1.57 21.75
CA ARG A 28 33.37 -2.03 21.58
C ARG A 28 33.66 -3.29 22.38
N ASP A 29 33.03 -3.45 23.54
CA ASP A 29 33.19 -4.63 24.39
C ASP A 29 32.39 -5.85 23.89
N TYR A 30 31.40 -5.63 23.01
CA TYR A 30 30.63 -6.69 22.35
C TYR A 30 31.35 -7.20 21.09
N SER A 31 32.26 -8.17 21.28
CA SER A 31 32.88 -8.89 20.17
C SER A 31 31.83 -9.73 19.41
N SER A 32 31.73 -9.48 18.11
CA SER A 32 30.76 -10.03 17.16
C SER A 32 30.80 -11.56 17.02
N GLY A 33 29.65 -12.21 17.23
CA GLY A 33 29.37 -13.55 16.72
C GLY A 33 28.51 -14.41 17.65
N ASN A 34 27.18 -14.22 17.63
CA ASN A 34 26.11 -15.21 17.94
C ASN A 34 24.78 -14.57 18.37
N LEU A 35 24.34 -13.48 17.73
CA LEU A 35 22.98 -12.99 17.90
C LEU A 35 22.14 -13.44 16.69
N ALA A 36 21.18 -14.34 16.91
CA ALA A 36 20.26 -14.82 15.87
C ALA A 36 19.34 -13.70 15.35
N ASN A 37 19.04 -12.70 16.19
CA ASN A 37 18.29 -11.48 15.88
C ASN A 37 18.97 -10.28 16.57
N PRO A 38 19.88 -9.57 15.91
CA PRO A 38 20.63 -8.49 16.54
C PRO A 38 19.80 -7.21 16.61
N VAL A 39 19.01 -7.07 17.68
CA VAL A 39 18.21 -5.87 17.96
C VAL A 39 18.79 -5.13 19.15
N LEU A 40 19.04 -3.82 18.98
CA LEU A 40 19.46 -2.93 20.05
C LEU A 40 18.24 -2.20 20.61
N ARG A 41 17.97 -2.36 21.91
CA ARG A 41 16.89 -1.65 22.59
C ARG A 41 17.46 -0.48 23.41
N PHE A 42 16.91 0.70 23.17
CA PHE A 42 17.16 1.91 23.96
C PHE A 42 16.01 2.15 24.90
N GLU A 43 16.28 2.20 26.20
CA GLU A 43 15.32 2.57 27.23
C GLU A 43 15.83 3.81 27.97
N ALA A 44 14.97 4.82 28.12
CA ALA A 44 15.30 6.05 28.85
C ALA A 44 14.39 6.21 30.06
N PHE A 45 15.00 6.51 31.21
CA PHE A 45 14.31 6.76 32.48
C PHE A 45 14.63 8.17 32.95
N ILE A 46 13.66 8.85 33.55
CA ILE A 46 13.85 10.15 34.19
C ILE A 46 13.70 9.96 35.69
N GLN A 47 14.71 10.39 36.45
CA GLN A 47 14.73 10.32 37.90
C GLN A 47 15.15 11.68 38.47
N ASP A 48 14.39 12.17 39.45
CA ASP A 48 14.80 13.33 40.26
C ASP A 48 15.93 12.93 41.21
N GLY A 49 16.95 13.77 41.32
CA GLY A 49 18.19 13.50 42.05
C GLY A 49 18.09 13.56 43.59
N GLU A 50 16.90 13.52 44.17
CA GLU A 50 16.71 13.58 45.63
C GLU A 50 16.96 12.20 46.28
N PRO A 51 17.75 12.12 47.37
CA PRO A 51 18.00 10.87 48.08
C PRO A 51 16.77 10.47 48.94
N GLY A 52 15.77 9.86 48.30
CA GLY A 52 14.61 9.24 48.96
C GLY A 52 14.84 7.77 49.33
N PRO A 53 14.08 7.21 50.29
CA PRO A 53 14.36 5.90 50.89
C PRO A 53 14.14 4.76 49.89
N GLN A 54 15.01 3.76 49.97
CA GLN A 54 14.99 2.55 49.15
C GLN A 54 13.63 1.84 49.21
N GLY A 55 12.99 1.65 48.05
CA GLY A 55 11.81 0.81 47.91
C GLY A 55 10.78 1.29 46.91
N HIS A 56 11.13 1.40 45.62
CA HIS A 56 10.13 1.57 44.56
C HIS A 56 10.35 0.59 43.41
N SER A 57 9.22 0.01 42.98
CA SER A 57 9.02 -0.91 41.86
C SER A 57 9.67 -0.42 40.56
N PRO A 58 10.01 -1.30 39.60
CA PRO A 58 10.61 -0.88 38.33
C PRO A 58 9.68 0.09 37.60
N ARG A 59 10.12 1.35 37.46
CA ARG A 59 9.40 2.37 36.69
C ARG A 59 9.47 2.02 35.21
N SER A 60 8.37 2.16 34.48
CA SER A 60 8.34 1.98 33.03
C SER A 60 9.19 3.05 32.33
N PRO A 61 9.94 2.72 31.27
CA PRO A 61 10.75 3.69 30.55
C PRO A 61 9.88 4.76 29.88
N VAL A 62 10.35 6.01 29.89
CA VAL A 62 9.68 7.16 29.23
C VAL A 62 9.83 7.04 27.70
N VAL A 63 10.89 6.38 27.23
CA VAL A 63 11.11 6.03 25.84
C VAL A 63 11.66 4.61 25.78
N SER A 64 11.05 3.74 24.98
CA SER A 64 11.61 2.45 24.58
C SER A 64 11.61 2.39 23.05
N LYS A 65 12.79 2.23 22.44
CA LYS A 65 12.94 2.09 20.99
C LYS A 65 13.83 0.92 20.67
N MET A 66 13.49 0.16 19.64
CA MET A 66 14.30 -0.94 19.12
C MET A 66 14.87 -0.55 17.76
N VAL A 67 16.13 -0.87 17.54
CA VAL A 67 16.85 -0.67 16.29
C VAL A 67 17.36 -2.03 15.83
N ASP A 68 16.96 -2.45 14.64
CA ASP A 68 17.48 -3.67 14.01
C ASP A 68 18.87 -3.40 13.43
N LEU A 69 19.85 -4.20 13.85
CA LEU A 69 21.25 -4.10 13.42
C LEU A 69 21.61 -5.11 12.32
N SER A 70 20.65 -5.92 11.84
CA SER A 70 20.89 -6.98 10.86
C SER A 70 21.56 -6.47 9.58
N GLY A 71 21.16 -5.28 9.11
CA GLY A 71 21.76 -4.64 7.93
C GLY A 71 23.17 -4.08 8.15
N ILE A 72 23.54 -3.75 9.39
CA ILE A 72 24.85 -3.19 9.74
C ILE A 72 25.87 -4.31 9.96
N ILE A 73 25.47 -5.39 10.63
CA ILE A 73 26.33 -6.55 10.90
C ILE A 73 26.67 -7.31 9.60
N SER A 74 25.72 -7.39 8.66
CA SER A 74 25.92 -8.03 7.36
C SER A 74 26.98 -7.33 6.48
N GLN A 75 27.22 -6.03 6.69
CA GLN A 75 28.26 -5.26 5.98
C GLN A 75 29.67 -5.49 6.57
N ASN A 76 29.78 -5.80 7.86
CA ASN A 76 31.06 -6.08 8.50
C ASN A 76 31.60 -7.49 8.21
N THR A 77 30.73 -8.46 7.95
CA THR A 77 31.14 -9.83 7.56
C THR A 77 31.76 -9.92 6.17
N THR A 78 31.53 -8.93 5.30
CA THR A 78 32.16 -8.82 3.98
C THR A 78 33.53 -8.13 4.00
N ASN A 79 33.93 -7.53 5.13
CA ASN A 79 35.16 -6.74 5.27
C ASN A 79 36.13 -7.32 6.33
N SER A 80 36.28 -8.65 6.39
CA SER A 80 37.45 -9.23 7.07
C SER A 80 38.70 -9.07 6.19
N PRO A 81 39.77 -8.41 6.67
CA PRO A 81 40.96 -8.16 5.88
C PRO A 81 41.87 -9.39 5.91
N ASN A 82 42.12 -9.97 4.73
CA ASN A 82 43.29 -10.81 4.52
C ASN A 82 44.54 -9.94 4.66
N ALA A 83 45.35 -10.23 5.67
CA ALA A 83 46.66 -9.66 5.86
C ALA A 83 47.62 -10.17 4.78
N SER A 84 48.06 -9.29 3.88
CA SER A 84 49.47 -9.09 3.51
C SER A 84 49.55 -8.25 2.24
N ASN A 85 49.84 -6.96 2.38
CA ASN A 85 50.82 -6.27 1.54
C ASN A 85 51.14 -4.90 2.15
N LEU A 86 52.39 -4.77 2.60
CA LEU A 86 53.00 -3.52 3.01
C LEU A 86 53.11 -2.56 1.81
N GLY A 87 52.87 -1.26 2.03
CA GLY A 87 53.31 -0.27 1.06
C GLY A 87 52.78 1.15 1.22
N ARG A 88 53.33 1.87 2.21
CA ARG A 88 53.55 3.32 2.23
C ARG A 88 52.36 4.29 2.11
N GLU A 89 52.08 4.89 3.26
CA GLU A 89 51.52 6.22 3.43
C GLU A 89 52.28 7.29 2.62
N ASN A 90 51.54 8.25 2.07
CA ASN A 90 51.98 9.64 2.01
C ASN A 90 50.77 10.54 2.30
N VAL A 91 50.88 11.25 3.41
CA VAL A 91 50.03 12.33 3.88
C VAL A 91 50.39 13.59 3.11
N GLU A 92 49.42 14.39 2.67
CA GLU A 92 49.57 15.85 2.69
C GLU A 92 48.22 16.58 2.67
N ASN A 93 48.10 17.47 3.66
CA ASN A 93 47.03 18.42 3.90
C ASN A 93 46.92 19.47 2.76
N SER A 94 45.73 20.03 2.55
CA SER A 94 45.42 21.45 2.86
C SER A 94 44.27 22.02 2.01
N THR A 95 43.46 22.81 2.72
CA THR A 95 42.27 23.62 2.40
C THR A 95 42.46 24.72 1.31
N PRO A 96 41.37 25.42 0.89
CA PRO A 96 41.12 25.99 -0.46
C PRO A 96 41.56 27.48 -0.59
N PRO A 97 41.33 28.15 -1.74
CA PRO A 97 40.14 29.03 -1.83
C PRO A 97 39.57 29.33 -3.26
N THR A 98 38.41 29.98 -3.17
CA THR A 98 37.52 30.74 -4.08
C THR A 98 38.16 31.73 -5.07
N ILE A 99 37.38 32.09 -6.11
CA ILE A 99 37.19 33.41 -6.79
C ILE A 99 37.40 33.37 -8.32
N SER A 100 36.31 33.56 -9.08
CA SER A 100 36.24 33.98 -10.50
C SER A 100 36.62 35.47 -10.65
N PRO A 101 36.91 36.08 -11.84
CA PRO A 101 35.91 36.22 -12.93
C PRO A 101 36.45 36.52 -14.37
N GLN A 102 35.51 36.82 -15.28
CA GLN A 102 35.65 37.56 -16.57
C GLN A 102 36.25 36.81 -17.78
N MET A 103 35.94 37.05 -19.07
CA MET A 103 35.02 37.91 -19.84
C MET A 103 35.18 37.57 -21.36
N MET A 104 34.31 38.15 -22.20
CA MET A 104 34.45 38.52 -23.65
C MET A 104 33.87 37.54 -24.68
N MET A 105 32.80 37.94 -25.41
CA MET A 105 32.73 38.66 -26.72
C MET A 105 33.15 37.73 -27.88
N ASP A 106 32.51 37.67 -29.06
CA ASP A 106 31.93 38.74 -29.85
C ASP A 106 31.05 38.21 -31.02
N GLU A 107 30.30 39.16 -31.59
CA GLU A 107 29.47 39.34 -32.81
C GLU A 107 29.30 38.32 -33.98
N GLY A 108 28.14 38.50 -34.66
CA GLY A 108 27.72 37.91 -35.95
C GLY A 108 28.33 38.61 -37.19
N PRO A 109 27.61 38.96 -38.29
CA PRO A 109 26.20 38.74 -38.65
C PRO A 109 25.96 38.38 -40.16
N ALA A 110 24.67 38.45 -40.58
CA ALA A 110 24.17 38.98 -41.87
C ALA A 110 23.65 38.04 -43.01
N SER A 111 22.32 37.97 -43.08
CA SER A 111 21.46 38.56 -44.15
C SER A 111 21.01 37.78 -45.41
N SER A 112 19.75 38.11 -45.77
CA SER A 112 19.11 38.16 -47.10
C SER A 112 18.49 36.85 -47.64
N SER A 113 17.41 36.83 -48.43
CA SER A 113 16.20 37.65 -48.62
C SER A 113 15.30 36.93 -49.65
N ARG A 114 13.99 37.23 -49.61
CA ARG A 114 13.02 37.27 -50.72
C ARG A 114 12.31 36.00 -51.27
N SER A 115 10.98 36.13 -51.21
CA SER A 115 9.96 35.99 -52.28
C SER A 115 9.25 34.66 -52.56
N MET A 116 7.92 34.71 -52.36
CA MET A 116 6.83 33.90 -52.95
C MET A 116 6.52 34.33 -54.39
N PRO A 117 5.80 33.55 -55.25
CA PRO A 117 4.33 33.57 -55.26
C PRO A 117 3.58 32.26 -55.65
N LEU A 118 2.45 32.04 -54.95
CA LEU A 118 1.06 31.85 -55.45
C LEU A 118 0.76 30.89 -56.64
N VAL A 119 -0.09 29.86 -56.41
CA VAL A 119 -1.25 29.48 -57.26
C VAL A 119 -2.37 28.87 -56.38
N ARG A 120 -3.61 29.06 -56.83
CA ARG A 120 -4.94 29.04 -56.20
C ARG A 120 -5.84 27.98 -56.85
N ALA A 121 -6.73 27.32 -56.08
CA ALA A 121 -8.13 26.91 -56.43
C ALA A 121 -8.65 25.93 -55.35
N GLN A 122 -9.69 26.22 -54.53
CA GLN A 122 -11.14 26.38 -54.72
C GLN A 122 -11.99 25.08 -54.83
N ARG A 123 -12.85 24.91 -53.79
CA ARG A 123 -14.29 24.52 -53.75
C ARG A 123 -14.76 23.05 -53.62
N THR A 124 -15.60 22.89 -52.58
CA THR A 124 -16.68 21.97 -52.11
C THR A 124 -17.72 21.47 -53.16
N PRO A 125 -18.85 20.78 -52.82
CA PRO A 125 -19.22 19.68 -51.86
C PRO A 125 -20.16 18.60 -52.49
N SER A 126 -20.57 17.52 -51.79
CA SER A 126 -21.88 16.78 -51.92
C SER A 126 -21.85 15.42 -51.16
N GLN A 127 -22.79 15.15 -50.24
CA GLN A 127 -24.08 14.40 -50.30
C GLN A 127 -23.98 12.87 -50.05
N GLY A 128 -24.90 12.37 -49.21
CA GLY A 128 -25.13 10.95 -48.88
C GLY A 128 -25.98 10.20 -49.93
N PRO A 129 -26.45 8.97 -49.62
CA PRO A 129 -27.87 8.80 -49.24
C PRO A 129 -28.20 7.68 -48.21
N GLN A 130 -29.48 7.69 -47.82
CA GLN A 130 -30.26 6.88 -46.85
C GLN A 130 -30.71 5.47 -47.31
N LEU A 131 -31.30 4.69 -46.38
CA LEU A 131 -32.58 3.90 -46.41
C LEU A 131 -32.77 3.28 -44.98
N SER A 132 -33.70 3.64 -44.06
CA SER A 132 -35.17 3.42 -43.87
C SER A 132 -35.64 1.94 -43.93
N PHE A 133 -36.45 1.37 -43.02
CA PHE A 133 -37.85 1.66 -42.60
C PHE A 133 -38.24 0.93 -41.27
N GLU A 134 -38.84 1.61 -40.27
CA GLU A 134 -40.27 1.53 -39.76
C GLU A 134 -40.65 0.25 -38.95
N SER A 135 -41.40 0.23 -37.84
CA SER A 135 -42.60 1.02 -37.43
C SER A 135 -42.95 0.84 -35.92
N GLU A 136 -43.52 1.91 -35.34
CA GLU A 136 -44.26 2.10 -34.06
C GLU A 136 -45.74 1.56 -34.16
N PRO A 137 -46.73 1.76 -33.23
CA PRO A 137 -46.73 2.56 -31.98
C PRO A 137 -47.47 2.02 -30.71
N ALA A 138 -47.16 2.70 -29.61
CA ALA A 138 -47.99 3.30 -28.53
C ALA A 138 -49.14 2.57 -27.77
N GLY A 139 -49.20 2.86 -26.45
CA GLY A 139 -50.41 2.79 -25.63
C GLY A 139 -50.17 2.89 -24.12
N SER A 140 -50.65 3.97 -23.49
CA SER A 140 -50.27 4.47 -22.15
C SER A 140 -51.14 3.98 -20.98
N SER A 141 -50.60 4.19 -19.76
CA SER A 141 -51.23 4.81 -18.57
C SER A 141 -51.47 3.97 -17.29
N SER A 142 -50.78 4.40 -16.22
CA SER A 142 -51.31 4.87 -14.92
C SER A 142 -52.01 3.93 -13.90
N GLN A 143 -51.55 4.06 -12.64
CA GLN A 143 -52.28 4.07 -11.34
C GLN A 143 -52.15 2.91 -10.32
N ARG A 144 -51.36 3.19 -9.26
CA ARG A 144 -51.64 3.22 -7.79
C ARG A 144 -52.50 2.15 -7.05
N ARG A 145 -51.84 1.62 -6.00
CA ARG A 145 -52.23 1.43 -4.57
C ARG A 145 -53.37 0.46 -4.15
N GLY A 146 -53.07 -0.30 -3.09
CA GLY A 146 -54.01 -0.74 -2.04
C GLY A 146 -53.58 -2.07 -1.39
N THR A 147 -52.83 -2.11 -0.27
CA THR A 147 -53.26 -2.14 1.15
C THR A 147 -54.17 -3.31 1.55
N GLY A 148 -53.80 -4.07 2.59
CA GLY A 148 -54.79 -4.70 3.49
C GLY A 148 -54.38 -5.96 4.28
N ALA A 149 -54.12 -5.77 5.58
CA ALA A 149 -54.49 -6.61 6.76
C ALA A 149 -53.97 -8.07 6.90
N LEU A 150 -53.16 -8.45 7.92
CA LEU A 150 -53.47 -8.73 9.36
C LEU A 150 -54.46 -9.91 9.54
N ARG A 151 -54.27 -10.98 10.36
CA ARG A 151 -53.77 -11.10 11.75
C ARG A 151 -53.73 -12.62 12.21
N PRO A 152 -53.59 -13.05 13.50
CA PRO A 152 -52.51 -13.94 14.02
C PRO A 152 -52.97 -15.26 14.72
N VAL A 153 -52.06 -16.01 15.39
CA VAL A 153 -52.10 -16.38 16.85
C VAL A 153 -51.29 -17.67 17.21
N ARG A 154 -50.32 -17.47 18.15
CA ARG A 154 -49.84 -18.21 19.35
C ARG A 154 -49.54 -19.73 19.41
N GLY A 155 -48.45 -20.00 20.15
CA GLY A 155 -48.28 -21.07 21.16
C GLY A 155 -46.79 -21.32 21.46
N ALA A 156 -46.13 -20.61 22.39
CA ALA A 156 -46.07 -20.76 23.86
C ALA A 156 -45.37 -22.05 24.36
N GLY A 157 -44.23 -21.88 25.06
CA GLY A 157 -43.54 -22.90 25.85
C GLY A 157 -42.24 -22.38 26.50
N ARG A 158 -42.33 -21.92 27.74
CA ARG A 158 -41.24 -21.51 28.67
C ARG A 158 -40.52 -22.73 29.26
N VAL A 159 -39.23 -22.60 29.61
CA VAL A 159 -38.65 -22.96 30.94
C VAL A 159 -37.44 -22.05 31.24
N LEU A 160 -37.36 -21.61 32.50
CA LEU A 160 -36.37 -20.72 33.16
C LEU A 160 -35.18 -21.53 33.71
N GLU A 161 -33.98 -20.93 33.82
CA GLU A 161 -33.30 -20.63 35.11
C GLU A 161 -31.94 -19.91 34.92
N GLU A 162 -31.58 -19.11 35.93
CA GLU A 162 -30.65 -17.94 36.02
C GLU A 162 -29.19 -18.32 36.42
N GLU A 163 -28.15 -17.73 35.78
CA GLU A 163 -27.12 -16.74 36.27
C GLU A 163 -26.03 -17.25 37.27
N PRO A 164 -24.82 -16.62 37.40
CA PRO A 164 -24.24 -15.47 36.70
C PRO A 164 -22.82 -15.68 36.11
N ASP A 165 -22.39 -14.81 35.17
CA ASP A 165 -21.06 -14.16 35.18
C ASP A 165 -20.85 -13.26 33.94
N SER A 166 -20.64 -11.98 34.19
CA SER A 166 -20.61 -10.88 33.22
C SER A 166 -19.25 -10.71 32.55
N GLN A 167 -19.09 -11.16 31.31
CA GLN A 167 -17.91 -10.85 30.48
C GLN A 167 -18.30 -10.65 29.00
N ARG A 168 -17.71 -9.63 28.37
CA ARG A 168 -18.03 -9.16 27.00
C ARG A 168 -17.19 -9.93 25.98
N ARG A 169 -17.81 -10.73 25.08
CA ARG A 169 -17.12 -11.77 24.30
C ARG A 169 -17.54 -11.81 22.83
N MET A 170 -16.61 -11.73 21.88
CA MET A 170 -16.88 -12.04 20.45
C MET A 170 -16.61 -13.52 20.16
N GLN A 171 -17.59 -14.27 19.66
CA GLN A 171 -17.48 -15.71 19.39
C GLN A 171 -17.29 -16.04 17.90
N VAL A 172 -16.41 -17.01 17.60
CA VAL A 172 -16.22 -17.60 16.26
C VAL A 172 -17.16 -18.80 16.09
N THR A 173 -18.06 -18.77 15.10
CA THR A 173 -18.96 -19.90 14.79
C THR A 173 -18.38 -20.79 13.68
N ASN A 174 -18.19 -22.08 13.93
CA ASN A 174 -17.56 -23.05 13.01
C ASN A 174 -18.50 -23.68 11.95
N ASN A 175 -19.62 -23.06 11.58
CA ASN A 175 -20.60 -23.66 10.67
C ASN A 175 -20.49 -23.12 9.22
N PHE A 176 -20.03 -23.98 8.32
CA PHE A 176 -20.08 -23.79 6.85
C PHE A 176 -21.54 -23.95 6.36
N PRO A 177 -22.10 -23.01 5.56
CA PRO A 177 -23.24 -23.33 4.71
C PRO A 177 -22.74 -24.32 3.65
N LYS A 178 -23.22 -25.57 3.72
CA LYS A 178 -22.99 -26.56 2.66
C LYS A 178 -23.47 -25.98 1.33
N ARG A 179 -22.63 -26.11 0.31
CA ARG A 179 -22.92 -25.74 -1.09
C ARG A 179 -24.26 -26.35 -1.50
N THR A 180 -25.33 -25.56 -1.45
CA THR A 180 -26.54 -25.89 -2.20
C THR A 180 -26.22 -25.50 -3.64
N LYS A 181 -26.26 -26.48 -4.56
CA LYS A 181 -26.20 -26.20 -6.00
C LYS A 181 -27.40 -25.29 -6.31
N THR A 182 -27.15 -24.00 -6.48
CA THR A 182 -28.17 -23.09 -7.02
C THR A 182 -28.40 -23.53 -8.45
N LEU A 183 -29.59 -24.07 -8.70
CA LEU A 183 -30.15 -24.19 -10.03
C LEU A 183 -30.05 -22.82 -10.70
N ALA A 184 -29.51 -22.80 -11.91
CA ALA A 184 -29.45 -21.61 -12.73
C ALA A 184 -30.88 -21.14 -13.05
N SER A 185 -31.28 -20.00 -12.49
CA SER A 185 -32.38 -19.19 -13.00
C SER A 185 -32.17 -17.73 -12.58
N ASP A 186 -32.20 -16.88 -13.60
CA ASP A 186 -32.19 -15.41 -13.60
C ASP A 186 -30.88 -14.71 -13.16
N THR A 187 -30.00 -14.55 -14.15
CA THR A 187 -28.99 -13.51 -14.23
C THR A 187 -29.61 -12.13 -13.97
N VAL A 188 -29.60 -11.71 -12.71
CA VAL A 188 -29.71 -10.31 -12.33
C VAL A 188 -28.45 -9.61 -12.86
N PHE A 189 -28.65 -8.65 -13.75
CA PHE A 189 -27.61 -7.81 -14.32
C PHE A 189 -26.83 -7.13 -13.19
N THR A 190 -25.60 -7.57 -12.93
CA THR A 190 -24.70 -6.89 -11.99
C THR A 190 -24.34 -5.52 -12.59
N PRO A 191 -24.43 -4.41 -11.85
CA PRO A 191 -24.04 -3.10 -12.37
C PRO A 191 -22.60 -3.18 -12.88
N GLN A 192 -22.41 -2.91 -14.17
CA GLN A 192 -21.10 -2.86 -14.78
C GLN A 192 -20.35 -1.69 -14.12
N GLN A 193 -19.31 -1.98 -13.32
CA GLN A 193 -18.52 -0.97 -12.60
C GLN A 193 -18.20 0.22 -13.52
N SER A 194 -18.39 1.42 -12.99
CA SER A 194 -18.12 2.64 -13.75
C SER A 194 -16.65 2.66 -14.20
N SER A 195 -16.36 3.27 -15.35
CA SER A 195 -14.99 3.31 -15.86
C SER A 195 -14.00 3.98 -14.89
N ILE A 196 -14.49 4.92 -14.06
CA ILE A 196 -13.72 5.55 -12.98
C ILE A 196 -13.45 4.60 -11.82
N GLU A 197 -14.40 3.74 -11.42
CA GLU A 197 -14.17 2.72 -10.39
C GLU A 197 -13.08 1.74 -10.81
N LYS A 198 -13.13 1.25 -12.06
CA LYS A 198 -12.08 0.36 -12.59
C LYS A 198 -10.72 1.05 -12.62
N PHE A 199 -10.69 2.33 -12.98
CA PHE A 199 -9.47 3.12 -12.94
C PHE A 199 -8.92 3.24 -11.50
N VAL A 200 -9.76 3.57 -10.53
CA VAL A 200 -9.39 3.69 -9.11
C VAL A 200 -8.90 2.36 -8.54
N VAL A 201 -9.59 1.25 -8.81
CA VAL A 201 -9.14 -0.09 -8.41
C VAL A 201 -7.77 -0.40 -9.00
N SER A 202 -7.54 -0.06 -10.27
CA SER A 202 -6.21 -0.26 -10.88
C SER A 202 -5.10 0.52 -10.17
N ILE A 203 -5.40 1.72 -9.64
CA ILE A 203 -4.45 2.50 -8.83
C ILE A 203 -4.13 1.74 -7.52
N TRP A 204 -5.15 1.26 -6.82
CA TRP A 204 -4.96 0.51 -5.58
C TRP A 204 -4.18 -0.78 -5.78
N GLU A 205 -4.45 -1.50 -6.87
CA GLU A 205 -3.70 -2.68 -7.27
C GLU A 205 -2.23 -2.37 -7.56
N GLN A 206 -1.92 -1.24 -8.20
CA GLN A 206 -0.52 -0.85 -8.41
C GLN A 206 0.18 -0.47 -7.10
N ILE A 207 -0.50 0.27 -6.21
CA ILE A 207 0.06 0.67 -4.91
C ILE A 207 0.32 -0.56 -4.02
N HIS A 208 -0.58 -1.55 -4.00
CA HIS A 208 -0.42 -2.73 -3.14
C HIS A 208 0.28 -3.91 -3.84
N GLY A 209 0.52 -3.81 -5.16
CA GLY A 209 1.04 -4.88 -6.01
C GLY A 209 2.57 -4.98 -6.10
N GLY A 210 3.31 -4.44 -5.14
CA GLY A 210 4.76 -4.61 -5.03
C GLY A 210 5.60 -3.95 -6.12
N ILE A 211 5.12 -2.87 -6.74
CA ILE A 211 5.92 -2.09 -7.69
C ILE A 211 7.06 -1.40 -6.93
N SER A 212 8.30 -1.57 -7.39
CA SER A 212 9.41 -0.72 -6.94
C SER A 212 9.53 0.48 -7.86
N LEU A 213 9.36 1.68 -7.30
CA LEU A 213 9.57 2.96 -8.00
C LEU A 213 10.86 3.65 -7.57
N ASP A 214 11.77 2.93 -6.90
CA ASP A 214 13.01 3.51 -6.39
C ASP A 214 13.97 3.92 -7.52
N PRO A 215 14.30 5.22 -7.66
CA PRO A 215 15.13 5.71 -8.77
C PRO A 215 16.52 5.10 -8.87
N GLN A 216 17.13 4.72 -7.74
CA GLN A 216 18.45 4.05 -7.75
C GLN A 216 18.32 2.65 -8.34
N SER A 217 17.34 1.87 -7.88
CA SER A 217 17.02 0.57 -8.48
C SER A 217 16.71 0.68 -9.97
N LEU A 218 16.08 1.78 -10.41
CA LEU A 218 15.79 2.03 -11.82
C LEU A 218 17.03 2.37 -12.63
N LEU A 219 17.96 3.15 -12.09
CA LEU A 219 19.21 3.50 -12.76
C LEU A 219 20.09 2.25 -12.95
N GLU A 220 20.23 1.42 -11.92
CA GLU A 220 20.93 0.14 -11.99
C GLU A 220 20.26 -0.82 -12.99
N GLN A 221 18.92 -0.92 -12.97
CA GLN A 221 18.16 -1.73 -13.91
C GLN A 221 18.27 -1.23 -15.36
N TRP A 222 18.34 0.09 -15.57
CA TRP A 222 18.50 0.69 -16.88
C TRP A 222 19.91 0.44 -17.44
N GLN A 223 20.94 0.57 -16.61
CA GLN A 223 22.32 0.22 -16.97
C GLN A 223 22.45 -1.27 -17.33
N LEU A 224 21.82 -2.17 -16.56
CA LEU A 224 21.74 -3.60 -16.89
C LEU A 224 21.09 -3.86 -18.26
N THR A 225 19.97 -3.20 -18.55
CA THR A 225 19.23 -3.38 -19.81
C THR A 225 19.99 -2.81 -21.01
N ALA A 226 20.61 -1.64 -20.86
CA ALA A 226 21.44 -1.01 -21.90
C ALA A 226 22.71 -1.83 -22.20
N THR A 227 23.30 -2.44 -21.18
CA THR A 227 24.47 -3.32 -21.34
C THR A 227 24.09 -4.64 -22.02
N ALA A 228 22.93 -5.23 -21.70
CA ALA A 228 22.42 -6.42 -22.39
C ALA A 228 22.07 -6.14 -23.87
N ALA A 229 21.50 -4.97 -24.16
CA ALA A 229 21.20 -4.54 -25.53
C ALA A 229 22.46 -4.30 -26.37
N THR A 230 23.55 -3.80 -25.77
CA THR A 230 24.84 -3.61 -26.46
C THR A 230 25.62 -4.92 -26.62
N ALA A 231 25.49 -5.87 -25.67
CA ALA A 231 26.09 -7.20 -25.76
C ALA A 231 25.50 -8.06 -26.89
N THR A 232 24.22 -7.87 -27.23
CA THR A 232 23.58 -8.59 -28.36
C THR A 232 23.91 -7.99 -29.73
N ILE A 233 24.38 -6.73 -29.78
CA ILE A 233 24.78 -6.04 -31.01
C ILE A 233 26.25 -6.32 -31.35
N ASN A 234 27.11 -6.52 -30.34
CA ASN A 234 28.54 -6.73 -30.55
C ASN A 234 28.95 -8.19 -30.26
N ASN A 235 28.71 -9.08 -31.23
CA ASN A 235 29.39 -10.39 -31.27
C ASN A 235 30.85 -10.27 -31.80
N ALA A 236 31.48 -9.11 -31.65
CA ALA A 236 32.87 -8.89 -31.99
C ALA A 236 33.46 -7.79 -31.11
N GLY A 237 34.40 -8.17 -30.24
CA GLY A 237 35.28 -7.23 -29.54
C GLY A 237 35.08 -7.17 -28.04
N LYS A 238 36.13 -7.59 -27.31
CA LYS A 238 36.28 -7.47 -25.85
C LYS A 238 36.06 -6.01 -25.41
N ILE A 239 34.89 -5.72 -24.85
CA ILE A 239 34.67 -4.52 -24.04
C ILE A 239 34.84 -4.95 -22.59
N HIS A 240 35.73 -4.27 -21.87
CA HIS A 240 35.94 -4.47 -20.44
C HIS A 240 34.68 -3.99 -19.70
N VAL A 241 33.83 -4.93 -19.29
CA VAL A 241 32.67 -4.66 -18.44
C VAL A 241 33.17 -4.51 -17.00
N PRO A 242 32.77 -3.47 -16.25
CA PRO A 242 33.11 -3.38 -14.83
C PRO A 242 32.63 -4.63 -14.08
N GLU A 243 33.52 -5.21 -13.29
CA GLU A 243 33.38 -6.51 -12.59
C GLU A 243 32.21 -6.57 -11.57
N GLN A 244 31.42 -5.50 -11.45
CA GLN A 244 30.31 -5.36 -10.51
C GLN A 244 28.89 -5.51 -11.12
N LEU A 245 28.76 -5.71 -12.43
CA LEU A 245 27.46 -5.95 -13.07
C LEU A 245 27.31 -7.42 -13.43
N GLU A 246 26.37 -8.12 -12.76
CA GLU A 246 25.93 -9.49 -13.03
C GLU A 246 25.38 -9.66 -14.47
N LEU A 247 26.25 -9.58 -15.47
CA LEU A 247 25.92 -9.82 -16.88
C LEU A 247 25.79 -11.33 -17.20
N GLY A 248 25.95 -12.19 -16.20
CA GLY A 248 25.78 -13.65 -16.29
C GLY A 248 24.32 -14.14 -16.31
N LEU A 249 23.33 -13.25 -16.37
CA LEU A 249 21.90 -13.61 -16.37
C LEU A 249 21.38 -14.08 -17.75
N LEU A 250 22.13 -13.87 -18.83
CA LEU A 250 21.71 -14.19 -20.21
C LEU A 250 22.69 -15.12 -20.97
N GLN A 251 23.83 -15.49 -20.37
CA GLN A 251 24.77 -16.41 -21.03
C GLN A 251 24.31 -17.86 -20.86
N ALA A 252 24.09 -18.54 -21.97
CA ALA A 252 23.83 -19.98 -21.99
C ALA A 252 25.09 -20.74 -21.53
N PRO A 253 24.95 -21.86 -20.81
CA PRO A 253 26.10 -22.67 -20.42
C PRO A 253 26.82 -23.19 -21.66
N THR A 254 28.14 -23.09 -21.69
CA THR A 254 28.96 -23.78 -22.68
C THR A 254 28.78 -25.28 -22.47
N ALA A 255 28.22 -25.94 -23.49
CA ALA A 255 27.93 -27.36 -23.47
C ALA A 255 29.23 -28.17 -23.43
N ASP A 256 29.72 -28.47 -22.23
CA ASP A 256 30.66 -29.57 -22.01
C ASP A 256 30.32 -30.28 -20.69
N GLY A 257 29.85 -31.53 -20.83
CA GLY A 257 29.92 -32.58 -19.82
C GLY A 257 29.11 -32.43 -18.52
N THR A 258 27.94 -33.09 -18.47
CA THR A 258 27.35 -33.72 -17.26
C THR A 258 27.09 -32.83 -16.02
N MET A 259 26.33 -31.73 -16.16
CA MET A 259 25.69 -30.97 -15.05
C MET A 259 24.37 -30.29 -15.50
N ALA A 260 23.60 -30.93 -16.39
CA ALA A 260 22.52 -30.27 -17.15
C ALA A 260 21.29 -29.82 -16.33
N GLU A 261 20.95 -30.45 -15.20
CA GLU A 261 19.75 -30.08 -14.41
C GLU A 261 19.99 -28.93 -13.43
N ILE A 262 21.16 -28.90 -12.76
CA ILE A 262 21.50 -27.88 -11.76
C ILE A 262 21.70 -26.50 -12.42
N ASP A 263 22.19 -26.48 -13.66
CA ASP A 263 22.35 -25.25 -14.43
C ASP A 263 21.03 -24.72 -15.02
N MET A 264 20.06 -25.61 -15.27
CA MET A 264 18.75 -25.22 -15.80
C MET A 264 17.88 -24.54 -14.73
N GLU A 265 17.90 -25.02 -13.48
CA GLU A 265 17.24 -24.35 -12.35
C GLU A 265 17.87 -22.97 -12.07
N GLY A 266 19.21 -22.91 -12.08
CA GLY A 266 19.95 -21.65 -11.94
C GLY A 266 19.63 -20.67 -13.07
N THR A 267 19.52 -21.14 -14.31
CA THR A 267 19.16 -20.33 -15.48
C THR A 267 17.71 -19.84 -15.40
N PHE A 268 16.76 -20.69 -15.00
CA PHE A 268 15.37 -20.29 -14.80
C PHE A 268 15.23 -19.22 -13.71
N ASN A 269 15.88 -19.42 -12.56
CA ASN A 269 15.86 -18.45 -11.46
C ASN A 269 16.48 -17.11 -11.88
N ARG A 270 17.62 -17.13 -12.59
CA ARG A 270 18.24 -15.94 -13.18
C ARG A 270 17.29 -15.23 -14.16
N SER A 271 16.63 -15.98 -15.04
CA SER A 271 15.65 -15.47 -16.00
C SER A 271 14.43 -14.84 -15.31
N ASN A 272 13.91 -15.46 -14.25
CA ASN A 272 12.81 -14.92 -13.45
C ASN A 272 13.18 -13.58 -12.79
N ILE A 273 14.37 -13.50 -12.21
CA ILE A 273 14.89 -12.26 -11.61
C ILE A 273 15.04 -11.17 -12.68
N PHE A 274 15.62 -11.50 -13.83
CA PHE A 274 15.80 -10.55 -14.94
C PHE A 274 14.44 -10.07 -15.49
N CYS A 275 13.51 -10.98 -15.76
CA CYS A 275 12.16 -10.66 -16.23
C CYS A 275 11.44 -9.72 -15.24
N ARG A 276 11.55 -9.99 -13.94
CA ARG A 276 11.01 -9.12 -12.89
C ARG A 276 11.65 -7.74 -12.92
N LYS A 277 12.98 -7.64 -13.00
CA LYS A 277 13.73 -6.37 -13.07
C LYS A 277 13.31 -5.54 -14.29
N VAL A 278 13.29 -6.13 -15.49
CA VAL A 278 12.86 -5.44 -16.72
C VAL A 278 11.39 -5.01 -16.65
N THR A 279 10.52 -5.85 -16.11
CA THR A 279 9.10 -5.52 -15.93
C THR A 279 8.92 -4.34 -14.97
N GLN A 280 9.67 -4.29 -13.87
CA GLN A 280 9.65 -3.17 -12.92
C GLN A 280 10.19 -1.89 -13.56
N ALA A 281 11.34 -1.95 -14.24
CA ALA A 281 11.92 -0.82 -14.95
C ALA A 281 10.95 -0.24 -15.99
N SER A 282 10.32 -1.10 -16.79
CA SER A 282 9.33 -0.68 -17.80
C SER A 282 8.15 0.05 -17.17
N ARG A 283 7.63 -0.43 -16.03
CA ARG A 283 6.54 0.23 -15.29
C ARG A 283 6.95 1.62 -14.79
N ALA A 284 8.14 1.75 -14.22
CA ALA A 284 8.58 3.04 -13.71
C ALA A 284 8.91 4.03 -14.84
N CYS A 285 9.53 3.59 -15.94
CA CYS A 285 9.68 4.41 -17.14
C CYS A 285 8.32 4.91 -17.65
N ARG A 286 7.28 4.06 -17.59
CA ARG A 286 5.93 4.47 -17.93
C ARG A 286 5.39 5.53 -16.97
N SER A 287 5.64 5.43 -15.67
CA SER A 287 5.28 6.47 -14.69
C SER A 287 6.00 7.79 -14.96
N ILE A 288 7.31 7.76 -15.27
CA ILE A 288 8.09 8.95 -15.66
C ILE A 288 7.52 9.58 -16.93
N GLU A 289 7.23 8.75 -17.94
CA GLU A 289 6.68 9.21 -19.22
C GLU A 289 5.39 10.00 -19.01
N VAL A 290 4.45 9.48 -18.21
CA VAL A 290 3.17 10.17 -17.97
C VAL A 290 3.33 11.42 -17.10
N ILE A 291 4.29 11.45 -16.17
CA ILE A 291 4.63 12.64 -15.38
C ILE A 291 5.08 13.77 -16.32
N VAL A 292 6.07 13.49 -17.17
CA VAL A 292 6.63 14.47 -18.12
C VAL A 292 5.57 14.94 -19.11
N GLN A 293 4.75 14.02 -19.63
CA GLN A 293 3.67 14.36 -20.57
C GLN A 293 2.59 15.23 -19.93
N ALA A 294 2.21 14.98 -18.68
CA ALA A 294 1.25 15.83 -17.97
C ALA A 294 1.82 17.24 -17.70
N ARG A 295 3.09 17.33 -17.27
CA ARG A 295 3.78 18.60 -17.05
C ARG A 295 3.96 19.39 -18.35
N TRP A 296 4.27 18.72 -19.44
CA TRP A 296 4.43 19.37 -20.74
C TRP A 296 3.13 20.07 -21.19
N ILE A 297 1.96 19.49 -20.90
CA ILE A 297 0.68 20.16 -21.18
C ILE A 297 0.53 21.45 -20.36
N GLU A 298 0.96 21.47 -19.10
CA GLU A 298 0.98 22.69 -18.29
C GLU A 298 1.88 23.77 -18.91
N HIS A 299 3.10 23.40 -19.31
CA HIS A 299 4.01 24.33 -19.98
C HIS A 299 3.46 24.85 -21.31
N PHE A 300 2.82 23.99 -22.10
CA PHE A 300 2.14 24.40 -23.32
C PHE A 300 1.05 25.44 -23.05
N ASP A 301 0.18 25.19 -22.07
CA ASP A 301 -0.91 26.10 -21.72
C ASP A 301 -0.36 27.44 -21.18
N SER A 302 0.65 27.41 -20.30
CA SER A 302 1.32 28.62 -19.80
C SER A 302 2.03 29.41 -20.91
N TYR A 303 2.63 28.74 -21.89
CA TYR A 303 3.25 29.42 -23.03
C TYR A 303 2.21 30.10 -23.93
N VAL A 304 1.05 29.46 -24.13
CA VAL A 304 -0.08 30.08 -24.85
C VAL A 304 -0.60 31.33 -24.12
N GLU A 305 -0.60 31.33 -22.78
CA GLU A 305 -0.93 32.50 -21.95
C GLU A 305 0.14 33.59 -22.05
N LEU A 306 1.43 33.24 -22.05
CA LEU A 306 2.51 34.21 -22.28
C LEU A 306 2.39 34.89 -23.66
N LEU A 307 2.03 34.14 -24.71
CA LEU A 307 1.73 34.71 -26.02
C LEU A 307 0.51 35.65 -25.98
N ALA A 308 -0.43 35.44 -25.07
CA ALA A 308 -1.56 36.36 -24.85
C ALA A 308 -1.08 37.73 -24.36
N ILE A 309 -0.14 37.71 -23.41
CA ILE A 309 0.37 38.89 -22.74
C ILE A 309 1.32 39.66 -23.66
N THR A 310 2.25 38.95 -24.31
CA THR A 310 3.27 39.54 -25.19
C THR A 310 2.72 39.98 -26.54
N ASN A 311 1.62 39.36 -27.02
CA ASN A 311 1.01 39.69 -28.29
C ASN A 311 -0.52 39.86 -28.17
N PRO A 312 -1.03 40.95 -27.55
CA PRO A 312 -2.46 41.14 -27.27
C PRO A 312 -3.34 41.17 -28.53
N GLY A 313 -2.77 41.57 -29.68
CA GLY A 313 -3.47 41.60 -30.97
C GLY A 313 -3.69 40.22 -31.62
N MET A 314 -3.15 39.13 -31.06
CA MET A 314 -3.37 37.78 -31.59
C MET A 314 -4.62 37.12 -31.00
N SER A 315 -5.49 36.60 -31.88
CA SER A 315 -6.64 35.81 -31.45
C SER A 315 -6.21 34.53 -30.70
N PRO A 316 -7.04 34.00 -29.78
CA PRO A 316 -6.72 32.78 -29.01
C PRO A 316 -6.33 31.59 -29.90
N THR A 317 -7.02 31.40 -31.02
CA THR A 317 -6.72 30.33 -31.99
C THR A 317 -5.36 30.53 -32.65
N LYS A 318 -4.99 31.76 -32.99
CA LYS A 318 -3.69 32.08 -33.59
C LYS A 318 -2.54 31.83 -32.61
N ARG A 319 -2.72 32.20 -31.34
CA ARG A 319 -1.75 31.94 -30.27
C ARG A 319 -1.51 30.45 -30.04
N ARG A 320 -2.59 29.67 -29.91
CA ARG A 320 -2.49 28.21 -29.79
C ARG A 320 -1.82 27.58 -31.01
N LYS A 321 -2.14 28.05 -32.22
CA LYS A 321 -1.52 27.56 -33.45
C LYS A 321 -0.01 27.89 -33.49
N ALA A 322 0.39 29.08 -33.05
CA ALA A 322 1.80 29.47 -32.98
C ALA A 322 2.59 28.56 -32.03
N ALA A 323 2.12 28.41 -30.79
CA ALA A 323 2.73 27.50 -29.81
C ALA A 323 2.78 26.05 -30.30
N LEU A 324 1.74 25.59 -30.99
CA LEU A 324 1.70 24.25 -31.55
C LEU A 324 2.71 24.04 -32.68
N ILE A 325 2.89 25.03 -33.57
CA ILE A 325 3.87 24.95 -34.66
C ILE A 325 5.29 24.90 -34.09
N GLU A 326 5.58 25.74 -33.10
CA GLU A 326 6.88 25.73 -32.41
C GLU A 326 7.16 24.37 -31.78
N ALA A 327 6.20 23.84 -31.00
CA ALA A 327 6.32 22.50 -30.45
C ALA A 327 6.48 21.40 -31.52
N CYS A 328 5.79 21.50 -32.66
CA CYS A 328 5.95 20.52 -33.75
C CYS A 328 7.39 20.51 -34.30
N ASN A 329 8.02 21.68 -34.40
CA ASN A 329 9.41 21.81 -34.83
C ASN A 329 10.36 21.15 -33.82
N ASP A 330 10.14 21.38 -32.53
CA ASP A 330 10.99 20.82 -31.46
C ASP A 330 10.85 19.29 -31.35
N PHE A 331 9.62 18.77 -31.49
CA PHE A 331 9.37 17.32 -31.48
C PHE A 331 9.79 16.62 -32.78
N GLY A 332 9.90 17.35 -33.90
CA GLY A 332 10.02 16.76 -35.23
C GLY A 332 8.78 15.99 -35.67
N TRP A 333 7.59 16.34 -35.16
CA TRP A 333 6.32 15.65 -35.46
C TRP A 333 5.40 16.53 -36.30
N SER A 334 4.50 15.89 -37.06
CA SER A 334 3.44 16.64 -37.73
C SER A 334 2.43 17.22 -36.75
N GLU A 335 1.77 18.31 -37.15
CA GLU A 335 0.71 18.94 -36.35
C GLU A 335 -0.40 17.94 -35.97
N LYS A 336 -0.71 16.99 -36.86
CA LYS A 336 -1.72 15.95 -36.61
C LYS A 336 -1.26 14.98 -35.52
N GLU A 337 -0.01 14.52 -35.56
CA GLU A 337 0.53 13.58 -34.57
C GLU A 337 0.60 14.20 -33.18
N LEU A 338 1.12 15.43 -33.08
CA LEU A 338 1.23 16.13 -31.80
C LEU A 338 -0.16 16.38 -31.20
N ARG A 339 -1.14 16.89 -31.97
CA ARG A 339 -2.51 17.07 -31.46
C ARG A 339 -3.15 15.78 -30.96
N ASN A 340 -2.93 14.65 -31.65
CA ASN A 340 -3.46 13.35 -31.23
C ASN A 340 -2.85 12.89 -29.90
N LYS A 341 -1.53 13.06 -29.71
CA LYS A 341 -0.86 12.76 -28.44
C LYS A 341 -1.31 13.71 -27.32
N MET A 342 -1.38 15.01 -27.61
CA MET A 342 -1.87 16.03 -26.67
C MET A 342 -3.29 15.76 -26.19
N ALA A 343 -4.19 15.23 -27.04
CA ALA A 343 -5.54 14.89 -26.62
C ALA A 343 -5.56 13.86 -25.47
N ILE A 344 -4.61 12.92 -25.48
CA ILE A 344 -4.42 11.92 -24.42
C ILE A 344 -3.70 12.53 -23.22
N TRP A 345 -2.63 13.30 -23.46
CA TRP A 345 -1.84 13.94 -22.40
C TRP A 345 -2.64 14.94 -21.57
N ARG A 346 -3.62 15.63 -22.17
CA ARG A 346 -4.61 16.44 -21.44
C ARG A 346 -5.37 15.59 -20.43
N GLY A 347 -5.73 14.35 -20.78
CA GLY A 347 -6.33 13.40 -19.84
C GLY A 347 -5.41 13.07 -18.66
N TYR A 348 -4.10 12.91 -18.89
CA TYR A 348 -3.13 12.72 -17.79
C TYR A 348 -3.06 13.93 -16.86
N LYS A 349 -3.01 15.15 -17.43
CA LYS A 349 -3.07 16.40 -16.66
C LYS A 349 -4.35 16.50 -15.85
N GLU A 350 -5.51 16.22 -16.44
CA GLU A 350 -6.81 16.26 -15.74
C GLU A 350 -6.87 15.27 -14.57
N ILE A 351 -6.35 14.04 -14.74
CA ILE A 351 -6.23 13.06 -13.65
C ILE A 351 -5.30 13.57 -12.56
N LYS A 352 -4.15 14.15 -12.91
CA LYS A 352 -3.22 14.76 -11.95
C LYS A 352 -3.87 15.92 -11.19
N ASP A 353 -4.61 16.79 -11.89
CA ASP A 353 -5.28 17.94 -11.28
C ASP A 353 -6.36 17.50 -10.28
N ALA A 354 -7.07 16.41 -10.56
CA ALA A 354 -8.08 15.85 -9.66
C ALA A 354 -7.49 14.96 -8.56
N GLY A 355 -6.75 13.91 -8.93
CA GLY A 355 -6.25 12.86 -8.04
C GLY A 355 -4.85 13.05 -7.49
N GLY A 356 -4.15 14.12 -7.89
CA GLY A 356 -2.75 14.35 -7.56
C GLY A 356 -1.78 13.49 -8.39
N TRP A 357 -0.49 13.71 -8.19
CA TRP A 357 0.57 12.94 -8.87
C TRP A 357 0.49 11.44 -8.57
N ALA A 358 0.14 11.05 -7.35
CA ALA A 358 0.06 9.64 -6.95
C ALA A 358 -0.95 8.86 -7.81
N ALA A 359 -2.12 9.45 -8.12
CA ALA A 359 -3.11 8.82 -8.98
C ALA A 359 -2.60 8.58 -10.41
N LEU A 360 -1.68 9.41 -10.89
CA LEU A 360 -1.07 9.27 -12.22
C LEU A 360 0.11 8.29 -12.21
N VAL A 361 0.99 8.39 -11.21
CA VAL A 361 2.19 7.55 -11.05
C VAL A 361 1.84 6.08 -10.89
N PHE A 362 0.83 5.79 -10.07
CA PHE A 362 0.37 4.44 -9.80
C PHE A 362 -0.80 4.02 -10.70
N ALA A 363 -1.05 4.70 -11.81
CA ALA A 363 -2.10 4.29 -12.73
C ALA A 363 -1.72 2.97 -13.44
N GLY A 364 -2.65 2.02 -13.51
CA GLY A 364 -2.43 0.76 -14.22
C GLY A 364 -2.35 0.90 -15.74
N MET A 365 -2.10 -0.22 -16.43
CA MET A 365 -1.98 -0.29 -17.91
C MET A 365 -3.19 0.29 -18.67
N GLY A 366 -4.37 0.36 -18.02
CA GLY A 366 -5.59 0.92 -18.58
C GLY A 366 -5.59 2.45 -18.76
N LEU A 367 -4.65 3.17 -18.16
CA LEU A 367 -4.59 4.64 -18.17
C LEU A 367 -4.70 5.25 -19.57
N TYR A 368 -3.95 4.72 -20.54
CA TYR A 368 -3.97 5.22 -21.92
C TYR A 368 -5.38 5.12 -22.53
N ARG A 369 -6.05 3.98 -22.36
CA ARG A 369 -7.41 3.76 -22.89
C ARG A 369 -8.42 4.66 -22.18
N PHE A 370 -8.29 4.81 -20.87
CA PHE A 370 -9.12 5.70 -20.07
C PHE A 370 -9.05 7.15 -20.58
N CYS A 371 -7.84 7.67 -20.84
CA CYS A 371 -7.65 9.01 -21.38
C CYS A 371 -8.02 9.14 -22.87
N LYS A 372 -7.74 8.13 -23.70
CA LYS A 372 -8.05 8.18 -25.15
C LYS A 372 -9.54 8.21 -25.42
N TYR A 373 -10.30 7.35 -24.76
CA TYR A 373 -11.75 7.25 -24.96
C TYR A 373 -12.55 8.19 -24.06
N ARG A 374 -11.91 8.74 -23.02
CA ARG A 374 -12.50 9.68 -22.06
C ARG A 374 -13.78 9.16 -21.39
N VAL A 375 -13.99 7.84 -21.39
CA VAL A 375 -15.13 7.20 -20.73
C VAL A 375 -14.95 7.40 -19.23
N GLY A 376 -15.77 8.24 -18.61
CA GLY A 376 -15.67 8.59 -17.19
C GLY A 376 -15.03 9.94 -16.89
N PHE A 377 -14.64 10.74 -17.89
CA PHE A 377 -14.22 12.14 -17.69
C PHE A 377 -15.44 13.07 -17.60
N ASN A 378 -16.20 12.92 -16.51
CA ASN A 378 -17.30 13.82 -16.15
C ASN A 378 -17.04 14.48 -14.79
N THR A 379 -17.83 15.50 -14.47
CA THR A 379 -17.66 16.29 -13.24
C THR A 379 -17.70 15.42 -11.98
N ASP A 380 -18.63 14.46 -11.92
CA ASP A 380 -18.83 13.60 -10.75
C ASP A 380 -17.64 12.64 -10.53
N SER A 381 -17.15 12.01 -11.60
CA SER A 381 -15.96 11.15 -11.56
C SER A 381 -14.71 11.91 -11.16
N MET A 382 -14.52 13.12 -11.68
CA MET A 382 -13.37 13.96 -11.29
C MET A 382 -13.50 14.45 -9.87
N GLN A 383 -14.72 14.76 -9.42
CA GLN A 383 -14.98 15.08 -8.02
C GLN A 383 -14.70 13.89 -7.11
N ARG A 384 -15.10 12.69 -7.51
CA ARG A 384 -14.78 11.45 -6.78
C ARG A 384 -13.26 11.25 -6.68
N LEU A 385 -12.53 11.46 -7.77
CA LEU A 385 -11.07 11.35 -7.77
C LEU A 385 -10.41 12.40 -6.86
N ARG A 386 -10.95 13.63 -6.80
CA ARG A 386 -10.53 14.66 -5.83
C ARG A 386 -10.74 14.21 -4.39
N CYS A 387 -11.90 13.65 -4.06
CA CYS A 387 -12.16 13.13 -2.71
C CYS A 387 -11.23 11.95 -2.35
N LEU A 388 -10.79 11.17 -3.35
CA LEU A 388 -9.87 10.06 -3.14
C LEU A 388 -8.40 10.50 -3.06
N ARG A 389 -8.03 11.70 -3.54
CA ARG A 389 -6.63 12.16 -3.61
C ARG A 389 -5.86 11.99 -2.29
N PRO A 390 -6.31 12.49 -1.13
CA PRO A 390 -5.54 12.35 0.09
C PRO A 390 -5.39 10.89 0.52
N ARG A 391 -6.36 10.05 0.18
CA ARG A 391 -6.35 8.61 0.46
C ARG A 391 -5.29 7.89 -0.35
N ILE A 392 -5.20 8.22 -1.64
CA ILE A 392 -4.19 7.67 -2.55
C ILE A 392 -2.80 8.14 -2.09
N GLU A 393 -2.66 9.41 -1.73
CA GLU A 393 -1.39 9.97 -1.22
C GLU A 393 -0.93 9.31 0.09
N VAL A 394 -1.82 9.03 1.05
CA VAL A 394 -1.48 8.28 2.27
C VAL A 394 -0.89 6.91 1.93
N ALA A 395 -1.56 6.14 1.08
CA ALA A 395 -1.07 4.81 0.72
C ALA A 395 0.25 4.88 -0.06
N ALA A 396 0.35 5.79 -1.02
CA ALA A 396 1.56 5.97 -1.81
C ALA A 396 2.76 6.38 -0.94
N ASP A 397 2.62 7.39 -0.07
CA ASP A 397 3.73 7.91 0.74
C ASP A 397 4.20 6.92 1.82
N THR A 398 3.30 6.10 2.35
CA THR A 398 3.61 5.14 3.42
C THR A 398 4.09 3.78 2.89
N LEU A 399 3.57 3.31 1.75
CA LEU A 399 3.97 2.04 1.14
C LEU A 399 5.14 2.19 0.15
N HIS A 400 5.34 3.37 -0.45
CA HIS A 400 6.40 3.63 -1.42
C HIS A 400 7.22 4.87 -1.07
N PRO A 401 8.01 4.88 0.03
CA PRO A 401 8.62 6.11 0.56
C PRO A 401 9.42 6.98 -0.41
N THR A 402 9.94 6.41 -1.50
CA THR A 402 10.78 7.08 -2.50
C THR A 402 10.03 7.50 -3.77
N TRP A 403 8.74 7.17 -3.94
CA TRP A 403 8.02 7.39 -5.21
C TRP A 403 8.02 8.87 -5.67
N ARG A 404 8.01 9.81 -4.72
CA ARG A 404 8.01 11.26 -5.00
C ARG A 404 9.32 11.76 -5.62
N GLN A 405 10.41 11.01 -5.51
CA GLN A 405 11.68 11.37 -6.17
C GLN A 405 11.52 11.41 -7.70
N LEU A 406 10.58 10.63 -8.26
CA LEU A 406 10.22 10.70 -9.68
C LEU A 406 9.71 12.09 -10.10
N LEU A 407 9.17 12.87 -9.16
CA LEU A 407 8.60 14.19 -9.46
C LEU A 407 9.66 15.29 -9.58
N ILE A 408 10.90 15.04 -9.14
CA ILE A 408 12.01 16.00 -9.27
C ILE A 408 12.26 16.36 -10.73
N ILE A 409 12.08 15.42 -11.67
CA ILE A 409 12.29 15.62 -13.11
C ILE A 409 11.40 16.73 -13.70
N VAL A 410 10.26 17.00 -13.05
CA VAL A 410 9.33 18.07 -13.45
C VAL A 410 9.38 19.27 -12.50
N GLY A 411 10.37 19.34 -11.61
CA GLY A 411 10.55 20.44 -10.66
C GLY A 411 9.58 20.43 -9.48
N GLU A 412 8.98 19.28 -9.17
CA GLU A 412 8.08 19.12 -8.01
C GLU A 412 8.86 18.60 -6.78
N PRO A 413 8.40 18.91 -5.55
CA PRO A 413 9.09 18.49 -4.34
C PRO A 413 9.01 16.97 -4.10
N ALA A 414 10.13 16.37 -3.70
CA ALA A 414 10.20 14.96 -3.33
C ALA A 414 9.76 14.66 -1.89
N GLN A 415 9.34 15.69 -1.13
CA GLN A 415 8.98 15.54 0.27
C GLN A 415 7.68 14.74 0.44
N ARG A 416 7.73 13.72 1.30
CA ARG A 416 6.55 12.97 1.71
C ARG A 416 5.61 13.84 2.54
N ARG A 417 4.32 13.68 2.30
CA ARG A 417 3.27 14.32 3.09
C ARG A 417 2.89 13.44 4.28
N PHE A 418 2.91 12.12 4.10
CA PHE A 418 2.57 11.14 5.13
C PHE A 418 3.73 10.18 5.39
N CYS A 419 3.97 9.85 6.66
CA CYS A 419 5.06 8.98 7.11
C CYS A 419 4.52 7.92 8.09
N GLY A 420 5.34 6.92 8.40
CA GLY A 420 4.94 5.83 9.31
C GLY A 420 4.10 4.76 8.60
N HIS A 421 3.29 4.05 9.37
CA HIS A 421 2.47 2.96 8.84
C HIS A 421 1.20 3.51 8.15
N PRO A 422 0.70 2.89 7.05
CA PRO A 422 -0.50 3.34 6.35
C PRO A 422 -1.73 3.45 7.26
N HIS A 423 -1.83 2.59 8.27
CA HIS A 423 -2.96 2.55 9.21
C HIS A 423 -2.78 3.44 10.45
N ASP A 424 -1.71 4.23 10.51
CA ASP A 424 -1.56 5.34 11.46
C ASP A 424 -2.32 6.60 11.02
N TRP A 425 -2.92 6.56 9.83
CA TRP A 425 -3.67 7.66 9.24
C TRP A 425 -5.14 7.28 9.06
N VAL A 426 -6.03 8.14 9.54
CA VAL A 426 -7.48 8.00 9.38
C VAL A 426 -7.93 8.93 8.27
N VAL A 427 -8.40 8.34 7.18
CA VAL A 427 -8.89 9.09 6.03
C VAL A 427 -10.37 9.43 6.16
N ARG A 428 -10.84 10.42 5.38
CA ARG A 428 -12.24 10.85 5.35
C ARG A 428 -12.84 10.64 3.96
N GLN A 429 -14.16 10.47 3.88
CA GLN A 429 -14.84 10.16 2.61
C GLN A 429 -15.06 11.40 1.73
N ASP A 430 -15.10 12.59 2.34
CA ASP A 430 -15.29 13.89 1.70
C ASP A 430 -14.02 14.43 1.01
N GLY A 431 -12.85 13.82 1.27
CA GLY A 431 -11.56 14.31 0.80
C GLY A 431 -10.91 15.33 1.72
N SER A 432 -11.45 15.53 2.93
CA SER A 432 -10.77 16.29 3.99
C SER A 432 -9.45 15.63 4.37
N ASP A 433 -8.52 16.43 4.89
CA ASP A 433 -7.17 15.98 5.21
C ASP A 433 -7.16 14.80 6.20
N PRO A 434 -6.36 13.75 5.91
CA PRO A 434 -6.17 12.62 6.81
C PRO A 434 -5.59 13.09 8.14
N VAL A 435 -6.06 12.48 9.23
CA VAL A 435 -5.61 12.81 10.58
C VAL A 435 -4.86 11.63 11.20
N PRO A 436 -3.88 11.84 12.10
CA PRO A 436 -3.24 10.75 12.82
C PRO A 436 -4.27 9.94 13.60
N LEU A 437 -4.16 8.61 13.57
CA LEU A 437 -5.05 7.68 14.27
C LEU A 437 -5.26 8.08 15.73
N ARG A 438 -4.17 8.43 16.42
CA ARG A 438 -4.20 8.89 17.82
C ARG A 438 -5.22 10.00 18.06
N SER A 439 -5.30 10.99 17.17
CA SER A 439 -6.19 12.14 17.32
C SER A 439 -7.67 11.75 17.39
N THR A 440 -8.05 10.61 16.79
CA THR A 440 -9.45 10.13 16.77
C THR A 440 -9.90 9.44 18.07
N TYR A 441 -8.97 9.21 19.01
CA TYR A 441 -9.22 8.55 20.28
C TYR A 441 -8.93 9.41 21.52
N LEU A 442 -8.27 10.58 21.37
CA LEU A 442 -7.89 11.44 22.51
C LEU A 442 -9.07 11.90 23.38
N GLU A 443 -10.26 12.03 22.79
CA GLU A 443 -11.48 12.38 23.53
C GLU A 443 -11.89 11.27 24.53
N TYR A 444 -11.58 10.01 24.21
CA TYR A 444 -11.95 8.84 25.01
C TYR A 444 -10.80 8.36 25.91
N ASP A 445 -9.57 8.50 25.44
CA ASP A 445 -8.34 8.13 26.16
C ASP A 445 -7.23 9.15 25.85
N PRO A 446 -6.94 10.09 26.77
CA PRO A 446 -5.87 11.09 26.60
C PRO A 446 -4.47 10.48 26.38
N TYR A 447 -4.27 9.25 26.85
CA TYR A 447 -3.01 8.52 26.76
C TYR A 447 -3.02 7.50 25.63
N PHE A 448 -3.99 7.57 24.72
CA PHE A 448 -4.10 6.62 23.62
C PHE A 448 -2.81 6.57 22.79
N SER A 449 -2.30 5.37 22.64
CA SER A 449 -1.24 5.00 21.72
C SER A 449 -1.61 3.67 21.06
N PHE A 450 -1.13 3.48 19.83
CA PHE A 450 -1.38 2.26 19.08
C PHE A 450 -0.14 1.83 18.31
N GLU A 451 0.34 0.63 18.60
CA GLU A 451 1.46 0.01 17.90
C GLU A 451 0.95 -0.97 16.82
N GLN A 452 1.47 -0.82 15.61
CA GLN A 452 1.13 -1.70 14.50
C GLN A 452 1.99 -2.97 14.56
N LEU A 453 1.34 -4.13 14.61
CA LEU A 453 1.96 -5.44 14.74
C LEU A 453 1.75 -6.26 13.47
N GLU A 454 2.80 -6.93 13.01
CA GLU A 454 2.71 -7.93 11.94
C GLU A 454 2.27 -9.31 12.46
N HIS A 455 2.69 -9.64 13.68
CA HIS A 455 2.40 -10.90 14.36
C HIS A 455 1.96 -10.66 15.81
N SER A 456 1.13 -11.58 16.33
CA SER A 456 0.65 -11.48 17.71
C SER A 456 1.79 -11.65 18.70
N VAL A 457 1.78 -10.85 19.76
CA VAL A 457 2.76 -10.87 20.85
C VAL A 457 2.20 -11.67 22.01
N MET A 458 3.03 -12.50 22.64
CA MET A 458 2.63 -13.28 23.81
C MET A 458 2.69 -12.44 25.09
N ASP A 459 1.66 -12.52 25.91
CA ASP A 459 1.69 -12.03 27.29
C ASP A 459 2.50 -13.00 28.16
N MET A 460 3.78 -12.70 28.33
CA MET A 460 4.70 -13.51 29.13
C MET A 460 4.28 -13.59 30.60
N SER A 461 3.55 -12.60 31.12
CA SER A 461 3.06 -12.62 32.51
C SER A 461 1.90 -13.61 32.69
N ALA A 462 1.07 -13.75 31.66
CA ALA A 462 -0.08 -14.64 31.68
C ALA A 462 0.27 -16.10 31.30
N TRP A 463 1.25 -16.28 30.43
CA TRP A 463 1.52 -17.57 29.77
C TRP A 463 2.96 -18.10 29.92
N GLY A 464 3.91 -17.29 30.41
CA GLY A 464 5.31 -17.67 30.40
C GLY A 464 5.79 -17.94 28.96
N THR A 465 6.38 -19.11 28.73
CA THR A 465 6.86 -19.54 27.41
C THR A 465 5.87 -20.44 26.64
N ASP A 466 4.70 -20.71 27.20
CA ASP A 466 3.73 -21.66 26.66
C ASP A 466 2.70 -20.94 25.78
N ASP A 467 2.63 -21.24 24.48
CA ASP A 467 1.64 -20.62 23.59
C ASP A 467 0.29 -21.35 23.70
N PRO A 468 -0.78 -20.72 24.24
CA PRO A 468 -2.08 -21.36 24.42
C PRO A 468 -2.78 -21.69 23.10
N ARG A 469 -2.30 -21.12 22.00
CA ARG A 469 -2.79 -21.37 20.65
C ARG A 469 -2.20 -22.64 20.04
N TRP A 470 -1.21 -23.26 20.68
CA TRP A 470 -0.62 -24.48 20.18
C TRP A 470 -1.67 -25.60 20.10
N VAL A 471 -1.73 -26.24 18.95
CA VAL A 471 -2.62 -27.37 18.63
C VAL A 471 -1.73 -28.56 18.29
N PRO A 472 -1.86 -29.69 19.01
CA PRO A 472 -1.05 -30.87 18.73
C PRO A 472 -1.27 -31.37 17.29
N PRO A 473 -0.21 -31.81 16.59
CA PRO A 473 -0.35 -32.45 15.28
C PRO A 473 -1.27 -33.67 15.32
N MET A 474 -2.03 -33.89 14.25
CA MET A 474 -3.00 -34.99 14.12
C MET A 474 -2.38 -36.40 14.23
N ASN A 475 -1.08 -36.54 13.96
CA ASN A 475 -0.35 -37.81 14.04
C ASN A 475 0.87 -37.66 14.95
N THR A 476 1.02 -38.58 15.90
CA THR A 476 2.17 -38.65 16.82
C THR A 476 3.50 -38.76 16.08
N VAL A 477 3.55 -39.47 14.93
CA VAL A 477 4.75 -39.57 14.09
C VAL A 477 5.11 -38.22 13.45
N ALA A 478 4.12 -37.46 13.00
CA ALA A 478 4.33 -36.12 12.43
C ALA A 478 4.84 -35.14 13.49
N CYS A 479 4.36 -35.26 14.74
CA CYS A 479 4.85 -34.49 15.88
C CYS A 479 6.34 -34.72 16.17
N VAL A 480 6.81 -35.98 16.08
CA VAL A 480 8.21 -36.33 16.30
C VAL A 480 9.11 -35.83 15.15
N GLN A 481 8.57 -35.77 13.93
CA GLN A 481 9.29 -35.33 12.74
C GLN A 481 9.20 -33.81 12.48
N GLY A 482 8.49 -33.05 13.34
CA GLY A 482 8.28 -31.61 13.13
C GLY A 482 7.47 -31.27 11.88
N LYS A 483 6.67 -32.23 11.37
CA LYS A 483 5.84 -32.03 10.18
C LYS A 483 4.48 -31.49 10.57
N HIS A 484 4.09 -30.38 9.94
CA HIS A 484 2.79 -29.77 10.16
C HIS A 484 1.86 -30.06 8.97
N THR A 485 0.67 -30.56 9.24
CA THR A 485 -0.32 -30.88 8.21
C THR A 485 -1.55 -30.02 8.39
N CYS A 486 -2.04 -29.42 7.30
CA CYS A 486 -3.24 -28.61 7.33
C CYS A 486 -4.48 -29.47 7.58
N HIS A 487 -5.28 -29.12 8.60
CA HIS A 487 -6.55 -29.78 8.89
C HIS A 487 -7.62 -29.61 7.80
N SER A 488 -7.49 -28.59 6.95
CA SER A 488 -8.47 -28.27 5.91
C SER A 488 -8.19 -28.97 4.58
N CYS A 489 -6.94 -28.99 4.12
CA CYS A 489 -6.56 -29.58 2.82
C CYS A 489 -5.69 -30.83 2.91
N GLY A 490 -5.21 -31.19 4.10
CA GLY A 490 -4.34 -32.36 4.32
C GLY A 490 -2.90 -32.21 3.80
N GLN A 491 -2.52 -31.03 3.30
CA GLN A 491 -1.18 -30.78 2.75
C GLN A 491 -0.18 -30.31 3.83
N GLU A 492 1.10 -30.52 3.57
CA GLU A 492 2.21 -30.08 4.42
C GLU A 492 2.29 -28.54 4.49
N GLN A 493 2.44 -28.01 5.69
CA GLN A 493 2.58 -26.58 5.99
C GLN A 493 4.03 -26.29 6.36
N SER A 494 4.61 -25.27 5.74
CA SER A 494 5.94 -24.76 6.07
C SER A 494 6.04 -23.27 5.75
N GLU A 495 6.92 -22.55 6.44
CA GLU A 495 7.32 -21.20 6.02
C GLU A 495 8.27 -21.24 4.81
N ASP A 496 8.99 -22.36 4.60
CA ASP A 496 9.81 -22.55 3.40
C ASP A 496 8.90 -22.90 2.21
N PRO A 497 8.82 -22.03 1.18
CA PRO A 497 7.99 -22.28 0.00
C PRO A 497 8.38 -23.55 -0.77
N LYS A 498 9.62 -24.05 -0.62
CA LYS A 498 10.07 -25.30 -1.25
C LYS A 498 9.45 -26.55 -0.60
N ILE A 499 9.10 -26.46 0.68
CA ILE A 499 8.54 -27.56 1.47
C ILE A 499 7.01 -27.42 1.54
N ASN A 500 6.51 -26.19 1.63
CA ASN A 500 5.10 -25.91 1.79
C ASN A 500 4.28 -26.42 0.60
N SER A 501 3.30 -27.29 0.88
CA SER A 501 2.33 -27.79 -0.09
C SER A 501 0.91 -27.27 0.19
N CYS A 502 0.73 -26.48 1.24
CA CYS A 502 -0.55 -25.94 1.64
C CYS A 502 -0.85 -24.59 0.98
N TYR A 503 -1.94 -24.54 0.22
CA TYR A 503 -2.47 -23.33 -0.44
C TYR A 503 -3.72 -22.75 0.24
N CYS A 504 -4.02 -23.15 1.49
CA CYS A 504 -5.09 -22.51 2.26
C CYS A 504 -4.63 -21.12 2.72
N PHE A 505 -5.40 -20.08 2.38
CA PHE A 505 -5.10 -18.68 2.69
C PHE A 505 -3.67 -18.24 2.28
N PRO A 506 -3.30 -18.41 0.99
CA PRO A 506 -1.92 -18.22 0.53
C PRO A 506 -1.46 -16.76 0.60
N THR A 507 -2.39 -15.81 0.70
CA THR A 507 -2.09 -14.39 0.92
C THR A 507 -1.54 -14.10 2.32
N LEU A 508 -1.71 -15.01 3.28
CA LEU A 508 -1.26 -14.84 4.67
C LEU A 508 -0.18 -15.83 5.11
N PHE A 509 -0.09 -16.99 4.45
CA PHE A 509 0.75 -18.11 4.89
C PHE A 509 1.46 -18.79 3.71
N GLY A 510 2.70 -19.27 3.94
CA GLY A 510 3.43 -20.17 3.03
C GLY A 510 4.02 -19.53 1.77
N SER A 511 3.78 -18.23 1.52
CA SER A 511 4.19 -17.54 0.28
C SER A 511 5.48 -16.71 0.41
N GLY A 512 6.24 -16.84 1.51
CA GLY A 512 7.54 -16.15 1.68
C GLY A 512 7.46 -14.64 1.95
N GLY A 513 6.27 -14.10 2.27
CA GLY A 513 6.07 -12.71 2.71
C GLY A 513 4.62 -12.24 2.59
N ARG A 514 4.15 -11.41 3.52
CA ARG A 514 2.79 -10.83 3.48
C ARG A 514 2.80 -9.56 2.64
N SER A 515 2.03 -9.54 1.56
CA SER A 515 1.80 -8.29 0.81
C SER A 515 0.91 -7.34 1.61
N PRO A 516 1.11 -6.01 1.52
CA PRO A 516 0.22 -5.04 2.15
C PRO A 516 -1.22 -5.26 1.72
N CYS A 517 -2.12 -5.48 2.68
CA CYS A 517 -3.54 -5.68 2.40
C CYS A 517 -4.16 -4.37 1.88
N PRO A 518 -4.94 -4.37 0.77
CA PRO A 518 -5.53 -3.17 0.17
C PRO A 518 -6.73 -2.68 0.99
N VAL A 519 -6.45 -2.14 2.18
CA VAL A 519 -7.42 -1.59 3.13
C VAL A 519 -6.93 -0.28 3.74
N GLN A 520 -7.87 0.58 4.14
CA GLN A 520 -7.57 1.82 4.86
C GLN A 520 -8.50 2.04 6.04
N VAL A 521 -7.96 2.65 7.09
CA VAL A 521 -8.75 3.12 8.23
C VAL A 521 -9.40 4.43 7.83
N PHE A 522 -10.72 4.53 7.99
CA PHE A 522 -11.47 5.75 7.68
C PHE A 522 -12.37 6.17 8.85
N ARG A 523 -12.68 7.46 8.93
CA ARG A 523 -13.65 7.97 9.91
C ARG A 523 -15.07 7.65 9.45
N THR A 524 -15.81 6.91 10.27
CA THR A 524 -17.23 6.63 10.04
C THR A 524 -18.08 7.88 10.25
N PRO A 525 -19.19 8.06 9.50
CA PRO A 525 -20.08 9.21 9.65
C PRO A 525 -21.13 9.04 10.77
N ASP A 526 -21.25 7.84 11.35
CA ASP A 526 -22.41 7.40 12.14
C ASP A 526 -22.09 7.10 13.61
N GLY A 527 -20.96 7.62 14.11
CA GLY A 527 -20.58 7.50 15.51
C GLY A 527 -19.87 6.19 15.88
N ARG A 528 -19.66 5.26 14.93
CA ARG A 528 -18.83 4.04 15.13
C ARG A 528 -17.32 4.33 15.20
N ASN A 529 -16.93 5.61 15.34
CA ASN A 529 -15.58 6.12 15.32
C ASN A 529 -14.85 5.77 14.00
N ASN A 530 -13.93 4.81 14.00
CA ASN A 530 -13.16 4.44 12.82
C ASN A 530 -13.68 3.11 12.25
N GLY A 531 -13.61 2.98 10.93
CA GLY A 531 -13.95 1.77 10.20
C GLY A 531 -12.81 1.32 9.30
N LEU A 532 -12.92 0.12 8.76
CA LEU A 532 -11.98 -0.41 7.77
C LEU A 532 -12.64 -0.46 6.39
N MET A 533 -12.00 0.14 5.39
CA MET A 533 -12.51 0.18 4.02
C MET A 533 -11.69 -0.72 3.10
N ALA A 534 -12.36 -1.53 2.28
CA ALA A 534 -11.74 -2.27 1.19
C ALA A 534 -11.37 -1.31 0.05
N LEU A 535 -10.11 -1.32 -0.40
CA LEU A 535 -9.65 -0.51 -1.53
C LEU A 535 -9.74 -1.28 -2.87
N SER A 536 -9.60 -2.59 -2.80
CA SER A 536 -9.77 -3.54 -3.90
C SER A 536 -10.86 -4.56 -3.55
N PRO A 537 -11.47 -5.23 -4.55
CA PRO A 537 -12.44 -6.27 -4.26
C PRO A 537 -11.76 -7.47 -3.57
N PHE A 538 -12.47 -8.08 -2.62
CA PHE A 538 -12.08 -9.34 -1.98
C PHE A 538 -13.08 -10.43 -2.35
N GLU A 539 -12.62 -11.45 -3.06
CA GLU A 539 -13.44 -12.60 -3.41
C GLU A 539 -13.96 -13.34 -2.17
N ARG A 540 -15.09 -14.02 -2.32
CA ARG A 540 -15.66 -14.83 -1.24
C ARG A 540 -14.69 -15.95 -0.86
N GLY A 541 -14.36 -16.04 0.43
CA GLY A 541 -13.39 -17.00 0.95
C GLY A 541 -11.95 -16.50 0.97
N ALA A 542 -11.66 -15.34 0.36
CA ALA A 542 -10.33 -14.74 0.44
C ALA A 542 -10.03 -14.27 1.87
N ALA A 543 -8.78 -14.46 2.29
CA ALA A 543 -8.26 -13.90 3.53
C ALA A 543 -8.02 -12.39 3.36
N ILE A 544 -8.52 -11.59 4.29
CA ILE A 544 -8.28 -10.15 4.36
C ILE A 544 -7.08 -9.88 5.28
N GLY A 545 -7.01 -10.54 6.44
CA GLY A 545 -5.93 -10.36 7.40
C GLY A 545 -6.02 -11.32 8.58
N GLU A 546 -4.92 -11.52 9.29
CA GLU A 546 -4.92 -12.18 10.61
C GLU A 546 -5.35 -11.19 11.69
N PHE A 547 -6.15 -11.64 12.66
CA PHE A 547 -6.48 -10.87 13.85
C PHE A 547 -5.31 -10.90 14.83
N VAL A 548 -4.47 -9.87 14.77
CA VAL A 548 -3.18 -9.79 15.47
C VAL A 548 -3.27 -8.88 16.69
N GLY A 549 -2.76 -9.30 17.84
CA GLY A 549 -2.76 -8.50 19.08
C GLY A 549 -1.95 -9.16 20.20
N LEU A 550 -2.17 -8.72 21.44
CA LEU A 550 -1.63 -9.38 22.63
C LEU A 550 -2.39 -10.67 22.91
N ILE A 551 -1.70 -11.81 22.92
CA ILE A 551 -2.26 -13.10 23.34
C ILE A 551 -2.20 -13.19 24.86
N THR A 552 -3.36 -13.14 25.51
CA THR A 552 -3.48 -13.05 26.97
C THR A 552 -4.70 -13.86 27.46
N LYS A 553 -5.09 -13.70 28.71
CA LYS A 553 -6.28 -14.31 29.33
C LYS A 553 -6.81 -13.40 30.43
N ASP A 554 -8.01 -13.70 30.91
CA ASP A 554 -8.62 -13.09 32.09
C ASP A 554 -8.81 -11.57 32.02
N LEU A 555 -8.74 -10.97 30.82
CA LEU A 555 -9.14 -9.58 30.62
C LEU A 555 -10.66 -9.46 30.67
N GLN A 556 -11.11 -8.58 31.55
CA GLN A 556 -12.52 -8.29 31.76
C GLN A 556 -12.80 -6.85 31.38
N ASN A 557 -14.05 -6.57 31.00
CA ASN A 557 -14.49 -5.22 30.67
C ASN A 557 -13.70 -4.56 29.53
N MET A 558 -13.08 -5.34 28.65
CA MET A 558 -12.39 -4.84 27.46
C MET A 558 -12.91 -5.54 26.21
N ASP A 559 -12.82 -4.87 25.07
CA ASP A 559 -13.10 -5.51 23.78
C ASP A 559 -11.94 -6.47 23.45
N VAL A 560 -12.22 -7.77 23.50
CA VAL A 560 -11.28 -8.87 23.21
C VAL A 560 -11.90 -9.86 22.25
N MET A 561 -11.05 -10.56 21.50
CA MET A 561 -11.44 -11.75 20.75
C MET A 561 -11.15 -12.99 21.60
N ASP A 562 -12.19 -13.73 21.98
CA ASP A 562 -12.03 -15.00 22.69
C ASP A 562 -11.87 -16.14 21.68
N SER A 563 -10.96 -17.06 21.99
CA SER A 563 -10.82 -18.31 21.24
C SER A 563 -10.38 -19.45 22.15
N SER A 564 -10.43 -20.67 21.62
CA SER A 564 -10.00 -21.86 22.33
C SER A 564 -9.49 -22.91 21.35
N THR A 565 -8.43 -23.62 21.76
CA THR A 565 -7.94 -24.82 21.07
C THR A 565 -8.74 -26.08 21.44
N GLY A 566 -9.84 -25.93 22.19
CA GLY A 566 -10.62 -27.02 22.79
C GLY A 566 -10.09 -27.44 24.16
N VAL A 567 -8.78 -27.28 24.38
CA VAL A 567 -8.12 -27.59 25.66
C VAL A 567 -7.87 -26.32 26.46
N ARG A 568 -7.49 -25.22 25.79
CA ARG A 568 -7.11 -23.96 26.44
C ARG A 568 -7.85 -22.81 25.79
N ALA A 569 -8.53 -22.01 26.62
CA ALA A 569 -9.09 -20.74 26.23
C ALA A 569 -8.02 -19.64 26.30
N TYR A 570 -8.06 -18.71 25.36
CA TYR A 570 -7.18 -17.55 25.33
C TYR A 570 -7.90 -16.36 24.70
N GLN A 571 -7.34 -15.17 24.89
CA GLN A 571 -7.86 -13.92 24.40
C GLN A 571 -6.84 -13.23 23.49
N ILE A 572 -7.32 -12.54 22.47
CA ILE A 572 -6.52 -11.62 21.67
C ILE A 572 -7.01 -10.20 21.94
N TRP A 573 -6.16 -9.39 22.54
CA TRP A 573 -6.47 -8.00 22.88
C TRP A 573 -5.74 -7.03 21.95
N GLN A 574 -6.49 -6.15 21.31
CA GLN A 574 -5.96 -5.12 20.42
C GLN A 574 -5.99 -3.72 21.06
N GLY A 575 -5.90 -3.59 22.39
CA GLY A 575 -6.08 -2.29 23.05
C GLY A 575 -5.06 -1.21 22.66
N ARG A 576 -3.77 -1.52 22.82
CA ARG A 576 -2.65 -0.59 22.55
C ARG A 576 -1.72 -1.06 21.44
N GLN A 577 -1.93 -2.27 20.95
CA GLN A 577 -1.10 -2.89 19.92
C GLN A 577 -1.95 -3.87 19.12
N GLY A 578 -1.73 -3.97 17.82
CA GLY A 578 -2.49 -4.85 16.94
C GLY A 578 -2.33 -4.44 15.49
N ASN A 579 -3.30 -4.74 14.63
CA ASN A 579 -3.25 -4.32 13.24
C ASN A 579 -4.59 -3.73 12.77
N PHE A 580 -4.74 -3.52 11.47
CA PHE A 580 -5.94 -2.94 10.87
C PHE A 580 -7.24 -3.69 11.17
N THR A 581 -7.19 -4.97 11.56
CA THR A 581 -8.41 -5.74 11.88
C THR A 581 -9.14 -5.19 13.11
N ARG A 582 -8.47 -4.39 13.95
CA ARG A 582 -9.07 -3.64 15.06
C ARG A 582 -10.24 -2.76 14.62
N PHE A 583 -10.15 -2.19 13.43
CA PHE A 583 -11.08 -1.16 12.95
C PHE A 583 -12.27 -1.75 12.18
N VAL A 584 -12.43 -3.08 12.18
CA VAL A 584 -13.55 -3.75 11.52
C VAL A 584 -14.78 -3.65 12.41
N ASN A 585 -15.76 -2.86 11.99
CA ASN A 585 -16.97 -2.64 12.78
C ASN A 585 -17.96 -3.81 12.73
N HIS A 586 -18.90 -3.78 13.68
CA HIS A 586 -20.06 -4.67 13.65
C HIS A 586 -21.06 -4.30 12.54
N SER A 587 -21.59 -5.31 11.85
CA SER A 587 -22.87 -5.24 11.16
C SER A 587 -23.70 -6.51 11.39
N CYS A 588 -25.01 -6.36 11.60
CA CYS A 588 -25.95 -7.49 11.63
C CYS A 588 -26.11 -8.17 10.26
N LYS A 589 -25.68 -7.51 9.18
CA LYS A 589 -25.59 -8.06 7.81
C LYS A 589 -24.15 -7.98 7.33
N SER A 590 -23.26 -8.67 8.04
CA SER A 590 -21.82 -8.57 7.81
C SER A 590 -21.37 -9.12 6.46
N ASN A 591 -20.35 -8.49 5.87
CA ASN A 591 -19.72 -8.91 4.60
C ASN A 591 -18.36 -9.63 4.81
N ALA A 592 -17.92 -9.79 6.05
CA ALA A 592 -16.79 -10.63 6.44
C ALA A 592 -17.14 -11.47 7.69
N GLN A 593 -16.24 -12.40 8.04
CA GLN A 593 -16.32 -13.20 9.26
C GLN A 593 -14.92 -13.56 9.77
N PHE A 594 -14.78 -13.76 11.08
CA PHE A 594 -13.59 -14.39 11.63
C PHE A 594 -13.68 -15.91 11.53
N GLN A 595 -12.55 -16.55 11.27
CA GLN A 595 -12.43 -18.00 11.14
C GLN A 595 -11.16 -18.49 11.85
N GLN A 596 -11.29 -19.58 12.61
CA GLN A 596 -10.14 -20.29 13.16
C GLN A 596 -9.44 -21.09 12.06
N PHE A 597 -8.12 -21.00 12.01
CA PHE A 597 -7.29 -21.78 11.09
C PHE A 597 -6.01 -22.18 11.81
N VAL A 598 -5.60 -23.44 11.68
CA VAL A 598 -4.33 -23.89 12.25
C VAL A 598 -3.26 -23.82 11.17
N TRP A 599 -2.24 -23.01 11.43
CA TRP A 599 -1.05 -22.90 10.60
C TRP A 599 0.17 -23.30 11.44
N MET A 600 0.91 -24.31 10.98
CA MET A 600 2.09 -24.85 11.65
C MET A 600 1.85 -25.15 13.14
N SER A 601 0.76 -25.89 13.41
CA SER A 601 0.32 -26.23 14.78
C SER A 601 0.00 -25.05 15.69
N THR A 602 -0.15 -23.83 15.18
CA THR A 602 -0.65 -22.68 15.94
C THR A 602 -2.03 -22.28 15.43
N GLN A 603 -3.02 -22.19 16.32
CA GLN A 603 -4.34 -21.64 16.01
C GLN A 603 -4.24 -20.14 15.73
N ARG A 604 -4.73 -19.74 14.56
CA ARG A 604 -4.81 -18.37 14.06
C ARG A 604 -6.26 -17.97 13.90
N ILE A 605 -6.55 -16.69 14.08
CA ILE A 605 -7.86 -16.09 13.78
C ILE A 605 -7.70 -15.27 12.51
N ILE A 606 -8.45 -15.61 11.47
CA ILE A 606 -8.37 -14.98 10.15
C ILE A 606 -9.68 -14.25 9.86
N LEU A 607 -9.58 -13.01 9.39
CA LEU A 607 -10.69 -12.28 8.79
C LEU A 607 -10.87 -12.73 7.34
N VAL A 608 -12.02 -13.33 7.04
CA VAL A 608 -12.34 -13.92 5.73
C VAL A 608 -13.51 -13.18 5.08
N SER A 609 -13.36 -12.86 3.80
CA SER A 609 -14.36 -12.16 2.99
C SER A 609 -15.57 -13.05 2.66
N LYS A 610 -16.78 -12.48 2.68
CA LYS A 610 -18.00 -13.09 2.12
C LYS A 610 -18.28 -12.62 0.68
N GLY A 611 -17.34 -11.89 0.07
CA GLY A 611 -17.50 -11.15 -1.19
C GLY A 611 -17.68 -9.67 -0.89
N ILE A 612 -16.62 -8.89 -1.07
CA ILE A 612 -16.59 -7.45 -0.77
C ILE A 612 -16.15 -6.70 -2.01
N GLU A 613 -16.90 -5.70 -2.40
CA GLU A 613 -16.53 -4.80 -3.50
C GLU A 613 -15.61 -3.68 -3.01
N ALA A 614 -14.79 -3.15 -3.90
CA ALA A 614 -13.96 -1.99 -3.60
C ALA A 614 -14.81 -0.79 -3.13
N GLY A 615 -14.27 -0.02 -2.19
CA GLY A 615 -14.93 1.15 -1.61
C GLY A 615 -15.94 0.86 -0.50
N HIS A 616 -16.24 -0.40 -0.21
CA HIS A 616 -17.16 -0.78 0.86
C HIS A 616 -16.44 -0.92 2.22
N GLU A 617 -17.17 -0.61 3.29
CA GLU A 617 -16.71 -0.90 4.66
C GLU A 617 -16.70 -2.42 4.89
N ILE A 618 -15.64 -2.91 5.51
CA ILE A 618 -15.50 -4.30 5.96
C ILE A 618 -16.12 -4.40 7.35
N THR A 619 -17.09 -5.30 7.51
CA THR A 619 -17.82 -5.49 8.75
C THR A 619 -17.95 -6.97 9.11
N VAL A 620 -18.03 -7.26 10.41
CA VAL A 620 -18.26 -8.62 10.94
C VAL A 620 -19.49 -8.66 11.86
N ASP A 621 -20.02 -9.86 12.09
CA ASP A 621 -21.00 -10.07 13.14
C ASP A 621 -20.24 -10.34 14.46
N TYR A 622 -20.38 -9.46 15.45
CA TYR A 622 -19.72 -9.62 16.75
C TYR A 622 -20.38 -10.68 17.63
N SER A 623 -21.50 -11.28 17.19
CA SER A 623 -22.30 -12.29 17.89
C SER A 623 -23.05 -11.76 19.12
N GLY A 624 -24.07 -12.49 19.57
CA GLY A 624 -24.92 -12.06 20.68
C GLY A 624 -24.21 -12.04 22.04
N SER A 625 -23.14 -12.82 22.23
CA SER A 625 -22.34 -12.80 23.46
C SER A 625 -21.58 -11.49 23.65
N TYR A 626 -21.26 -10.78 22.55
CA TYR A 626 -20.59 -9.49 22.62
C TYR A 626 -21.57 -8.43 23.14
N TRP A 627 -22.78 -8.41 22.55
CA TRP A 627 -23.82 -7.44 22.86
C TRP A 627 -24.50 -7.66 24.21
N ARG A 628 -24.39 -8.87 24.79
CA ARG A 628 -25.02 -9.18 26.08
C ARG A 628 -24.45 -8.30 27.20
N GLY A 629 -25.33 -7.56 27.87
CA GLY A 629 -24.95 -6.70 29.00
C GLY A 629 -24.18 -5.44 28.60
N LEU A 630 -24.09 -5.12 27.30
CA LEU A 630 -23.57 -3.83 26.84
C LEU A 630 -24.68 -2.78 26.88
N ASP A 631 -24.44 -1.69 27.59
CA ASP A 631 -25.23 -0.46 27.48
C ASP A 631 -24.81 0.33 26.23
N LYS A 632 -24.95 -0.31 25.06
CA LYS A 632 -24.62 0.25 23.76
C LYS A 632 -25.65 -0.21 22.72
N ASP A 633 -26.10 0.74 21.91
CA ASP A 633 -26.90 0.45 20.74
C ASP A 633 -26.04 0.08 19.53
N CYS A 634 -26.52 -0.89 18.75
CA CYS A 634 -25.91 -1.17 17.47
C CYS A 634 -26.23 -0.10 16.43
N LEU A 635 -25.18 0.54 15.94
CA LEU A 635 -25.23 1.61 14.93
C LEU A 635 -25.02 1.10 13.50
N CYS A 636 -25.20 -0.20 13.23
CA CYS A 636 -24.90 -0.76 11.89
C CYS A 636 -25.85 -0.28 10.78
N GLY A 637 -26.98 0.35 11.11
CA GLY A 637 -27.95 0.87 10.14
C GLY A 637 -28.78 -0.18 9.40
N GLU A 638 -28.48 -1.47 9.55
CA GLU A 638 -29.19 -2.54 8.85
C GLU A 638 -30.65 -2.68 9.27
N SER A 639 -31.53 -2.93 8.29
CA SER A 639 -32.96 -3.18 8.54
C SER A 639 -33.20 -4.42 9.40
N CYS A 640 -32.32 -5.41 9.31
CA CYS A 640 -32.33 -6.64 10.11
C CYS A 640 -31.50 -6.52 11.41
N CYS A 641 -31.26 -5.31 11.93
CA CYS A 641 -30.48 -5.10 13.15
C CYS A 641 -31.13 -5.79 14.35
N ARG A 642 -30.35 -6.61 15.06
CA ARG A 642 -30.80 -7.38 16.24
C ARG A 642 -30.58 -6.66 17.56
N TYR A 643 -29.73 -5.63 17.59
CA TYR A 643 -29.24 -5.00 18.82
C TYR A 643 -29.50 -3.49 18.84
N ARG A 644 -30.57 -3.05 18.17
CA ARG A 644 -31.08 -1.68 18.30
C ARG A 644 -32.05 -1.66 19.48
N SER A 645 -31.86 -0.79 20.45
CA SER A 645 -32.90 -0.53 21.44
C SER A 645 -34.17 -0.06 20.73
N ALA A 646 -35.32 -0.61 21.10
CA ALA A 646 -36.59 -0.03 20.68
C ALA A 646 -36.61 1.45 21.07
N PRO A 647 -37.14 2.37 20.23
CA PRO A 647 -37.27 3.76 20.63
C PRO A 647 -38.04 3.81 21.96
N ARG A 648 -37.42 4.44 22.96
CA ARG A 648 -38.06 4.68 24.26
C ARG A 648 -39.29 5.56 24.13
#